data_AF-A0A852VN00-F1
#
_entry.id   AF-A0A852VN00-F1
#
_cell.length_a   1.000
_cell.length_b   1.000
_cell.length_c   1.000
_cell.angle_alpha   90.00
_cell.angle_beta   90.00
_cell.angle_gamma   90.00
#
_symmetry.space_group_name_H-M   'P 1'
#
loop_
_entity.id
_entity.type
_entity.pdbx_description
1 polymer ?
#
loop_
_entity_poly.entity_id
_entity_poly.type
_entity_poly.pdbx_seq_one_letter_code
_entity_poly.pdbx_strand_id
1 'polypeptide(L)'
;MSSRTHGVAASLAAMATLVVAMPLTALFRESAWLPTAALGVLVVMVTGIVLRGLARRAGVTILGQLLAGTAYVLVTQLGGTTVYGIVPTTRTVPRLLDYVYDARETITTYAAPAPESPGVSVMLVIIVVVVGLAVDMSAATAASPSVAGLPLLSLFLVSAANSGGALPWGWFAVGGVLWLAMVANQHDRELREWMTAVPLMRDSSDAEGVAERSLRWQAARLAAVCLAAAVLVPPALPHLPTRYVLDGLGAGGAGSARSTDGIRLSTELDLKRSLASPSEEPVLRYTTDDPTPEPLRVAVVTDFRDGFGRMRSDAPQPREGFQLPAPAPAADEGIPREERAIDVEANGVAAPQIALPLHLTEVDTGGLPWALGTDGSARVQRTPGSYSSSYLELDPQEEDFGTGAPRSSIDLAAHADENLALDPASAETIQELAASLAPQDVDDLKAAQAFQEYLRGSQFAYDLEVPDPPGSPDDPILSFLETKVGYCQQFASTMTLLARAHGIPARVVVGFLPGTAAGTDERVIRASDAHAWPELYFHGVGWTRFEPTPGARAASVPSYSIALEREGAATSPESTTTSETTTTTTQASPQLDDPTATDQPGGEAETFHWRRWLLGLLLVVAALGLMPVSAWLARRRDRATAGDAPTRIEAEWEDLLERLDDLGLRPPVGATPRRAGDWVSRHGYLDEPAREQLDHVVVTVERARYGRPDQQLPDIRAEVSSIVGEVRQQRMAGSRLKAALWPRAGVDAWLSLPQRLVDVVRRR
;
A
#
# COMPACT_ATOMS: atom_id res chain seq x y z
N MET A 1 -11.60 -19.38 -34.70
CA MET A 1 -10.64 -19.47 -33.58
C MET A 1 -11.39 -20.02 -32.36
N SER A 2 -10.87 -21.05 -31.69
CA SER A 2 -11.63 -21.80 -30.66
C SER A 2 -11.67 -21.06 -29.33
N SER A 3 -12.84 -20.99 -28.67
CA SER A 3 -13.00 -20.42 -27.32
C SER A 3 -12.06 -21.04 -26.26
N ARG A 4 -11.62 -22.29 -26.46
CA ARG A 4 -10.64 -22.98 -25.59
C ARG A 4 -9.30 -22.24 -25.48
N THR A 5 -8.83 -21.61 -26.57
CA THR A 5 -7.46 -21.08 -26.62
C THR A 5 -7.34 -19.72 -25.97
N HIS A 6 -8.40 -18.91 -25.99
CA HIS A 6 -8.47 -17.67 -25.22
C HIS A 6 -8.69 -17.93 -23.71
N GLY A 7 -9.36 -19.04 -23.37
CA GLY A 7 -9.52 -19.48 -21.98
C GLY A 7 -8.18 -19.78 -21.30
N VAL A 8 -7.33 -20.60 -21.94
CA VAL A 8 -6.03 -20.96 -21.36
C VAL A 8 -5.13 -19.73 -21.16
N ALA A 9 -5.05 -18.84 -22.14
CA ALA A 9 -4.25 -17.62 -22.03
C ALA A 9 -4.75 -16.69 -20.92
N ALA A 10 -6.07 -16.49 -20.81
CA ALA A 10 -6.68 -15.67 -19.76
C ALA A 10 -6.50 -16.28 -18.35
N SER A 11 -6.58 -17.61 -18.23
CA SER A 11 -6.34 -18.29 -16.95
C SER A 11 -4.88 -18.19 -16.50
N LEU A 12 -3.92 -18.35 -17.41
CA LEU A 12 -2.50 -18.17 -17.10
C LEU A 12 -2.20 -16.71 -16.72
N ALA A 13 -2.81 -15.73 -17.40
CA ALA A 13 -2.69 -14.31 -17.08
C ALA A 13 -3.23 -13.99 -15.67
N ALA A 14 -4.41 -14.51 -15.33
CA ALA A 14 -5.00 -14.36 -14.00
C ALA A 14 -4.12 -14.98 -12.91
N MET A 15 -3.67 -16.23 -13.12
CA MET A 15 -2.77 -16.92 -12.17
C MET A 15 -1.46 -16.16 -11.97
N ALA A 16 -0.84 -15.69 -13.06
CA ALA A 16 0.41 -14.93 -12.99
C ALA A 16 0.23 -13.63 -12.19
N THR A 17 -0.87 -12.92 -12.42
CA THR A 17 -1.20 -11.68 -11.70
C THR A 17 -1.35 -11.94 -10.19
N LEU A 18 -2.07 -13.00 -9.81
CA LEU A 18 -2.27 -13.34 -8.40
C LEU A 18 -0.97 -13.76 -7.72
N VAL A 19 -0.15 -14.60 -8.37
CA VAL A 19 1.15 -15.05 -7.86
C VAL A 19 2.09 -13.86 -7.62
N VAL A 20 2.11 -12.90 -8.56
CA VAL A 20 2.94 -11.70 -8.46
C VAL A 20 2.41 -10.69 -7.43
N ALA A 21 1.12 -10.75 -7.08
CA ALA A 21 0.55 -9.95 -6.01
C ALA A 21 0.87 -10.52 -4.60
N MET A 22 1.17 -11.82 -4.47
CA MET A 22 1.44 -12.45 -3.15
C MET A 22 2.55 -11.77 -2.35
N PRO A 23 3.69 -11.36 -2.92
CA PRO A 23 4.71 -10.58 -2.21
C PRO A 23 4.21 -9.31 -1.53
N LEU A 24 3.15 -8.65 -2.04
CA LEU A 24 2.59 -7.44 -1.42
C LEU A 24 2.01 -7.72 -0.03
N THR A 25 1.63 -8.96 0.28
CA THR A 25 1.15 -9.35 1.62
C THR A 25 2.23 -9.20 2.69
N ALA A 26 3.51 -9.28 2.32
CA ALA A 26 4.61 -9.06 3.27
C ALA A 26 4.76 -7.58 3.69
N LEU A 27 4.16 -6.65 2.95
CA LEU A 27 4.18 -5.23 3.26
C LEU A 27 3.15 -4.83 4.33
N PHE A 28 2.19 -5.71 4.66
CA PHE A 28 1.08 -5.40 5.54
C PHE A 28 0.88 -6.47 6.61
N ARG A 29 0.39 -6.08 7.80
CA ARG A 29 0.09 -7.03 8.90
C ARG A 29 -1.12 -7.90 8.58
N GLU A 30 -2.08 -7.32 7.87
CA GLU A 30 -3.33 -7.95 7.45
C GLU A 30 -3.41 -7.99 5.91
N SER A 31 -4.24 -8.90 5.39
CA SER A 31 -4.40 -9.11 3.94
C SER A 31 -5.87 -9.29 3.54
N ALA A 32 -6.75 -8.47 4.12
CA ALA A 32 -8.17 -8.43 3.82
C ALA A 32 -8.46 -7.95 2.38
N TRP A 33 -7.54 -7.20 1.77
CA TRP A 33 -7.58 -6.79 0.37
C TRP A 33 -7.37 -7.95 -0.64
N LEU A 34 -6.69 -9.03 -0.23
CA LEU A 34 -6.27 -10.08 -1.16
C LEU A 34 -7.46 -10.87 -1.74
N PRO A 35 -8.46 -11.33 -0.94
CA PRO A 35 -9.63 -12.02 -1.47
C PRO A 35 -10.46 -11.14 -2.43
N THR A 36 -10.61 -9.85 -2.14
CA THR A 36 -11.31 -8.88 -3.00
C THR A 36 -10.52 -8.56 -4.26
N ALA A 37 -9.19 -8.44 -4.20
CA ALA A 37 -8.37 -8.31 -5.40
C ALA A 37 -8.46 -9.56 -6.28
N ALA A 38 -8.41 -10.76 -5.68
CA ALA A 38 -8.48 -12.03 -6.39
C ALA A 38 -9.81 -12.21 -7.15
N LEU A 39 -10.93 -11.84 -6.52
CA LEU A 39 -12.24 -11.85 -7.17
C LEU A 39 -12.30 -10.84 -8.32
N GLY A 40 -11.68 -9.66 -8.18
CA GLY A 40 -11.59 -8.67 -9.26
C GLY A 40 -10.84 -9.19 -10.49
N VAL A 41 -9.70 -9.86 -10.28
CA VAL A 41 -8.94 -10.53 -11.36
C VAL A 41 -9.78 -11.65 -12.00
N LEU A 42 -10.55 -12.41 -11.21
CA LEU A 42 -11.46 -13.43 -11.72
C LEU A 42 -12.57 -12.82 -12.59
N VAL A 43 -13.15 -11.69 -12.18
CA VAL A 43 -14.16 -10.95 -12.97
C VAL A 43 -13.58 -10.51 -14.30
N VAL A 44 -12.36 -9.96 -14.32
CA VAL A 44 -11.65 -9.58 -15.55
C VAL A 44 -11.44 -10.79 -16.46
N MET A 45 -10.99 -11.92 -15.90
CA MET A 45 -10.75 -13.17 -16.63
C MET A 45 -12.05 -13.72 -17.25
N VAL A 46 -13.11 -13.88 -16.46
CA VAL A 46 -14.39 -14.44 -16.92
C VAL A 46 -15.02 -13.53 -17.97
N THR A 47 -15.03 -12.21 -17.72
CA THR A 47 -15.53 -11.22 -18.68
C THR A 47 -14.75 -11.28 -19.99
N GLY A 48 -13.42 -11.40 -19.93
CA GLY A 48 -12.57 -11.56 -21.10
C GLY A 48 -12.86 -12.83 -21.88
N ILE A 49 -13.00 -13.98 -21.21
CA ILE A 49 -13.33 -15.25 -21.86
C ILE A 49 -14.70 -15.17 -22.57
N VAL A 50 -15.69 -14.62 -21.89
CA VAL A 50 -17.05 -14.46 -22.41
C VAL A 50 -17.06 -13.49 -23.59
N LEU A 51 -16.48 -12.30 -23.44
CA LEU A 51 -16.46 -11.28 -24.50
C LEU A 51 -15.65 -11.72 -25.71
N ARG A 52 -14.52 -12.42 -25.55
CA ARG A 52 -13.78 -12.99 -26.70
C ARG A 52 -14.54 -14.13 -27.37
N GLY A 53 -15.40 -14.82 -26.63
CA GLY A 53 -16.34 -15.79 -27.19
C GLY A 53 -17.48 -15.15 -27.98
N LEU A 54 -17.85 -13.90 -27.66
CA LEU A 54 -19.02 -13.19 -28.22
C LEU A 54 -18.65 -12.14 -29.28
N ALA A 55 -17.50 -11.48 -29.15
CA ALA A 55 -17.11 -10.32 -29.95
C ALA A 55 -15.91 -10.64 -30.84
N ARG A 56 -16.02 -10.34 -32.14
CA ARG A 56 -14.93 -10.49 -33.12
C ARG A 56 -13.92 -9.34 -33.09
N ARG A 57 -14.25 -8.22 -32.44
CA ARG A 57 -13.40 -7.01 -32.37
C ARG A 57 -12.74 -6.91 -31.01
N ALA A 58 -11.42 -6.81 -30.99
CA ALA A 58 -10.62 -6.65 -29.76
C ALA A 58 -11.10 -5.44 -28.92
N GLY A 59 -11.44 -4.31 -29.56
CA GLY A 59 -11.91 -3.11 -28.86
C GLY A 59 -13.18 -3.31 -28.01
N VAL A 60 -14.10 -4.19 -28.42
CA VAL A 60 -15.32 -4.49 -27.64
C VAL A 60 -14.97 -5.31 -26.40
N THR A 61 -14.01 -6.22 -26.52
CA THR A 61 -13.52 -7.00 -25.38
C THR A 61 -12.84 -6.08 -24.37
N ILE A 62 -11.95 -5.20 -24.84
CA ILE A 62 -11.23 -4.23 -24.00
C ILE A 62 -12.22 -3.32 -23.26
N LEU A 63 -13.16 -2.71 -23.98
CA LEU A 63 -14.14 -1.81 -23.38
C LEU A 63 -15.02 -2.55 -22.35
N GLY A 64 -15.47 -3.76 -22.67
CA GLY A 64 -16.31 -4.52 -21.75
C GLY A 64 -15.56 -4.99 -20.49
N GLN A 65 -14.27 -5.36 -20.60
CA GLN A 65 -13.46 -5.69 -19.43
C GLN A 65 -13.13 -4.48 -18.58
N LEU A 66 -12.86 -3.31 -19.19
CA LEU A 66 -12.68 -2.06 -18.47
C LEU A 66 -13.95 -1.68 -17.70
N LEU A 67 -15.12 -1.73 -18.35
CA LEU A 67 -16.40 -1.45 -17.70
C LEU A 67 -16.71 -2.44 -16.57
N ALA A 68 -16.44 -3.74 -16.76
CA ALA A 68 -16.65 -4.74 -15.72
C ALA A 68 -15.70 -4.57 -14.53
N GLY A 69 -14.42 -4.28 -14.78
CA GLY A 69 -13.44 -4.00 -13.72
C GLY A 69 -13.79 -2.74 -12.93
N THR A 70 -14.15 -1.66 -13.61
CA THR A 70 -14.59 -0.41 -12.95
C THR A 70 -15.88 -0.62 -12.16
N ALA A 71 -16.88 -1.29 -12.73
CA ALA A 71 -18.12 -1.61 -12.02
C ALA A 71 -17.86 -2.48 -10.79
N TYR A 72 -16.94 -3.44 -10.89
CA TYR A 72 -16.53 -4.27 -9.76
C TYR A 72 -15.95 -3.43 -8.62
N VAL A 73 -14.98 -2.55 -8.91
CA VAL A 73 -14.39 -1.65 -7.92
C VAL A 73 -15.44 -0.73 -7.31
N LEU A 74 -16.33 -0.16 -8.12
CA LEU A 74 -17.41 0.72 -7.64
C LEU A 74 -18.36 -0.01 -6.68
N VAL A 75 -18.79 -1.23 -7.01
CA VAL A 75 -19.73 -2.02 -6.17
C VAL A 75 -19.09 -2.49 -4.87
N THR A 76 -17.83 -2.94 -4.94
CA THR A 76 -17.14 -3.54 -3.79
C THR A 76 -16.57 -2.49 -2.85
N GLN A 77 -15.89 -1.49 -3.39
CA GLN A 77 -15.13 -0.49 -2.64
C GLN A 77 -15.89 0.81 -2.39
N LEU A 78 -16.74 1.25 -3.34
CA LEU A 78 -17.44 2.55 -3.26
C LEU A 78 -18.98 2.41 -3.20
N GLY A 79 -19.49 1.22 -2.87
CA GLY A 79 -20.91 0.88 -2.96
C GLY A 79 -21.84 1.86 -2.24
N GLY A 80 -21.42 2.37 -1.07
CA GLY A 80 -22.20 3.34 -0.28
C GLY A 80 -22.40 4.72 -0.92
N THR A 81 -21.67 5.03 -2.00
CA THR A 81 -21.76 6.33 -2.70
C THR A 81 -22.38 6.22 -4.10
N THR A 82 -22.84 5.04 -4.51
CA THR A 82 -23.34 4.81 -5.88
C THR A 82 -24.86 4.65 -5.91
N VAL A 83 -25.49 5.18 -6.95
CA VAL A 83 -26.93 4.98 -7.21
C VAL A 83 -27.12 3.62 -7.89
N TYR A 84 -28.01 2.80 -7.31
CA TYR A 84 -28.22 1.40 -7.69
C TYR A 84 -26.94 0.53 -7.69
N GLY A 85 -25.90 0.93 -6.95
CA GLY A 85 -24.65 0.18 -6.84
C GLY A 85 -23.65 0.37 -8.00
N ILE A 86 -24.04 1.02 -9.10
CA ILE A 86 -23.24 1.03 -10.35
C ILE A 86 -22.97 2.44 -10.87
N VAL A 87 -23.89 3.39 -10.66
CA VAL A 87 -23.75 4.75 -11.20
C VAL A 87 -23.06 5.65 -10.16
N PRO A 88 -21.89 6.24 -10.46
CA PRO A 88 -21.22 7.18 -9.57
C PRO A 88 -22.11 8.39 -9.26
N THR A 89 -22.06 8.87 -8.03
CA THR A 89 -22.70 10.14 -7.63
C THR A 89 -21.65 11.23 -7.42
N THR A 90 -22.11 12.45 -7.15
CA THR A 90 -21.23 13.55 -6.73
C THR A 90 -20.44 13.26 -5.45
N ARG A 91 -20.84 12.25 -4.65
CA ARG A 91 -20.13 11.83 -3.43
C ARG A 91 -19.04 10.77 -3.68
N THR A 92 -19.02 10.15 -4.86
CA THR A 92 -18.06 9.07 -5.17
C THR A 92 -16.63 9.60 -5.33
N VAL A 93 -16.47 10.78 -5.95
CA VAL A 93 -15.15 11.38 -6.18
C VAL A 93 -14.49 11.84 -4.87
N PRO A 94 -15.15 12.61 -3.98
CA PRO A 94 -14.57 12.97 -2.69
C PRO A 94 -14.17 11.74 -1.87
N ARG A 95 -15.03 10.71 -1.84
CA ARG A 95 -14.74 9.48 -1.08
C ARG A 95 -13.53 8.71 -1.61
N LEU A 96 -13.34 8.69 -2.93
CA LEU A 96 -12.14 8.11 -3.53
C LEU A 96 -10.89 8.91 -3.17
N LEU A 97 -10.99 10.24 -3.15
CA LEU A 97 -9.89 11.11 -2.71
C LEU A 97 -9.55 10.86 -1.23
N ASP A 98 -10.54 10.73 -0.35
CA ASP A 98 -10.31 10.37 1.06
C ASP A 98 -9.51 9.06 1.18
N TYR A 99 -9.86 8.03 0.41
CA TYR A 99 -9.11 6.77 0.39
C TYR A 99 -7.69 6.92 -0.18
N VAL A 100 -7.48 7.82 -1.14
CA VAL A 100 -6.13 8.14 -1.64
C VAL A 100 -5.31 8.84 -0.57
N TYR A 101 -5.90 9.78 0.17
CA TYR A 101 -5.23 10.48 1.28
C TYR A 101 -4.89 9.50 2.41
N ASP A 102 -5.84 8.69 2.86
CA ASP A 102 -5.64 7.65 3.89
C ASP A 102 -4.59 6.61 3.46
N ALA A 103 -4.61 6.18 2.19
CA ALA A 103 -3.58 5.28 1.66
C ALA A 103 -2.20 5.94 1.66
N ARG A 104 -2.11 7.18 1.18
CA ARG A 104 -0.86 7.95 1.15
C ARG A 104 -0.31 8.11 2.56
N GLU A 105 -1.15 8.54 3.50
CA GLU A 105 -0.82 8.72 4.90
C GLU A 105 -0.30 7.41 5.50
N THR A 106 -1.04 6.31 5.36
CA THR A 106 -0.62 4.99 5.87
C THR A 106 0.73 4.57 5.27
N ILE A 107 0.93 4.76 3.97
CA ILE A 107 2.17 4.43 3.26
C ILE A 107 3.34 5.31 3.72
N THR A 108 3.12 6.58 4.03
CA THR A 108 4.16 7.51 4.51
C THR A 108 4.42 7.41 6.01
N THR A 109 3.46 6.92 6.78
CA THR A 109 3.47 6.90 8.24
C THR A 109 4.05 5.61 8.81
N TYR A 110 3.83 4.47 8.14
CA TYR A 110 4.20 3.15 8.67
C TYR A 110 5.30 2.48 7.83
N ALA A 111 6.29 1.89 8.49
CA ALA A 111 7.21 0.95 7.86
C ALA A 111 6.55 -0.43 7.66
N ALA A 112 7.01 -1.19 6.67
CA ALA A 112 6.58 -2.57 6.47
C ALA A 112 6.94 -3.45 7.69
N PRO A 113 6.05 -4.34 8.17
CA PRO A 113 4.66 -4.52 7.76
C PRO A 113 3.71 -3.48 8.38
N ALA A 114 3.06 -2.69 7.53
CA ALA A 114 2.12 -1.63 7.90
C ALA A 114 0.71 -2.17 8.23
N PRO A 115 -0.10 -1.49 9.07
CA PRO A 115 -1.51 -1.83 9.23
C PRO A 115 -2.28 -1.65 7.91
N GLU A 116 -3.31 -2.47 7.68
CA GLU A 116 -4.19 -2.33 6.51
C GLU A 116 -5.27 -1.28 6.80
N SER A 117 -5.10 -0.07 6.28
CA SER A 117 -6.16 0.94 6.31
C SER A 117 -7.20 0.68 5.20
N PRO A 118 -8.45 1.18 5.34
CA PRO A 118 -9.45 1.08 4.28
C PRO A 118 -8.96 1.67 2.94
N GLY A 119 -8.25 2.80 2.97
CA GLY A 119 -7.68 3.44 1.78
C GLY A 119 -6.63 2.59 1.10
N VAL A 120 -5.69 2.01 1.86
CA VAL A 120 -4.68 1.07 1.33
C VAL A 120 -5.35 -0.13 0.67
N SER A 121 -6.34 -0.73 1.33
CA SER A 121 -7.09 -1.89 0.83
C SER A 121 -7.75 -1.58 -0.53
N VAL A 122 -8.43 -0.43 -0.63
CA VAL A 122 -9.05 0.03 -1.89
C VAL A 122 -8.00 0.23 -2.98
N MET A 123 -6.87 0.87 -2.66
CA MET A 123 -5.84 1.17 -3.64
C MET A 123 -5.14 -0.09 -4.16
N LEU A 124 -4.83 -1.05 -3.29
CA LEU A 124 -4.26 -2.35 -3.68
C LEU A 124 -5.20 -3.13 -4.58
N VAL A 125 -6.50 -3.18 -4.27
CA VAL A 125 -7.50 -3.83 -5.14
C VAL A 125 -7.54 -3.17 -6.51
N ILE A 126 -7.55 -1.83 -6.59
CA ILE A 126 -7.52 -1.10 -7.86
C ILE A 126 -6.26 -1.45 -8.66
N ILE A 127 -5.08 -1.38 -8.04
CA ILE A 127 -3.79 -1.67 -8.68
C ILE A 127 -3.77 -3.10 -9.23
N VAL A 128 -4.13 -4.09 -8.42
CA VAL A 128 -4.11 -5.51 -8.84
C VAL A 128 -5.12 -5.78 -9.95
N VAL A 129 -6.32 -5.18 -9.90
CA VAL A 129 -7.32 -5.32 -10.99
C VAL A 129 -6.84 -4.66 -12.28
N VAL A 130 -6.24 -3.47 -12.20
CA VAL A 130 -5.68 -2.76 -13.37
C VAL A 130 -4.52 -3.54 -13.98
N VAL A 131 -3.62 -4.10 -13.16
CA VAL A 131 -2.55 -4.97 -13.64
C VAL A 131 -3.12 -6.24 -14.29
N GLY A 132 -4.09 -6.90 -13.65
CA GLY A 132 -4.75 -8.08 -14.22
C GLY A 132 -5.42 -7.79 -15.56
N LEU A 133 -6.05 -6.62 -15.70
CA LEU A 133 -6.60 -6.13 -16.97
C LEU A 133 -5.52 -5.93 -18.03
N ALA A 134 -4.41 -5.28 -17.68
CA ALA A 134 -3.30 -5.05 -18.62
C ALA A 134 -2.63 -6.35 -19.09
N VAL A 135 -2.42 -7.31 -18.17
CA VAL A 135 -1.85 -8.64 -18.47
C VAL A 135 -2.78 -9.43 -19.38
N ASP A 136 -4.07 -9.47 -19.07
CA ASP A 136 -5.07 -10.18 -19.88
C ASP A 136 -5.24 -9.54 -21.27
N MET A 137 -5.27 -8.20 -21.35
CA MET A 137 -5.30 -7.47 -22.62
C MET A 137 -4.08 -7.80 -23.48
N SER A 138 -2.89 -7.87 -22.88
CA SER A 138 -1.64 -8.17 -23.60
C SER A 138 -1.59 -9.64 -24.05
N ALA A 139 -1.83 -10.58 -23.12
CA ALA A 139 -1.65 -12.01 -23.37
C ALA A 139 -2.82 -12.63 -24.16
N ALA A 140 -4.07 -12.32 -23.81
CA ALA A 140 -5.25 -13.01 -24.34
C ALA A 140 -5.96 -12.24 -25.47
N THR A 141 -5.90 -10.91 -25.46
CA THR A 141 -6.59 -10.06 -26.44
C THR A 141 -5.67 -9.60 -27.59
N ALA A 142 -4.49 -9.09 -27.27
CA ALA A 142 -3.48 -8.67 -28.26
C ALA A 142 -2.60 -9.83 -28.78
N ALA A 143 -2.74 -11.02 -28.18
CA ALA A 143 -1.95 -12.21 -28.51
C ALA A 143 -0.42 -12.00 -28.41
N SER A 144 0.02 -11.10 -27.51
CA SER A 144 1.43 -10.76 -27.29
C SER A 144 1.81 -10.98 -25.81
N PRO A 145 1.96 -12.24 -25.37
CA PRO A 145 2.29 -12.56 -23.98
C PRO A 145 3.67 -12.05 -23.55
N SER A 146 4.59 -11.81 -24.48
CA SER A 146 5.90 -11.22 -24.18
C SER A 146 5.78 -9.83 -23.52
N VAL A 147 4.80 -9.03 -23.96
CA VAL A 147 4.52 -7.69 -23.39
C VAL A 147 3.86 -7.78 -22.02
N ALA A 148 3.12 -8.86 -21.74
CA ALA A 148 2.45 -9.08 -20.46
C ALA A 148 3.43 -9.21 -19.27
N GLY A 149 4.71 -9.47 -19.54
CA GLY A 149 5.77 -9.48 -18.53
C GLY A 149 6.02 -8.11 -17.90
N LEU A 150 5.78 -7.00 -18.63
CA LEU A 150 6.01 -5.64 -18.13
C LEU A 150 5.09 -5.26 -16.95
N PRO A 151 3.74 -5.37 -17.06
CA PRO A 151 2.85 -5.07 -15.94
C PRO A 151 3.01 -6.05 -14.76
N LEU A 152 3.34 -7.33 -15.04
CA LEU A 152 3.70 -8.28 -13.97
C LEU A 152 4.96 -7.82 -13.24
N LEU A 153 6.03 -7.52 -13.98
CA LEU A 153 7.28 -7.07 -13.40
C LEU A 153 7.09 -5.78 -12.61
N SER A 154 6.27 -4.82 -13.08
CA SER A 154 6.02 -3.60 -12.31
C SER A 154 5.37 -3.87 -10.96
N LEU A 155 4.40 -4.78 -10.90
CA LEU A 155 3.74 -5.14 -9.63
C LEU A 155 4.72 -5.85 -8.68
N PHE A 156 5.57 -6.72 -9.21
CA PHE A 156 6.62 -7.39 -8.43
C PHE A 156 7.68 -6.40 -7.91
N LEU A 157 8.11 -5.45 -8.75
CA LEU A 157 9.11 -4.45 -8.41
C LEU A 157 8.61 -3.50 -7.31
N VAL A 158 7.32 -3.18 -7.26
CA VAL A 158 6.75 -2.38 -6.17
C VAL A 158 6.93 -3.10 -4.83
N SER A 159 6.73 -4.41 -4.79
CA SER A 159 6.99 -5.19 -3.57
C SER A 159 8.49 -5.26 -3.27
N ALA A 160 9.33 -5.49 -4.28
CA ALA A 160 10.78 -5.65 -4.13
C ALA A 160 11.49 -4.37 -3.69
N ALA A 161 11.06 -3.23 -4.21
CA ALA A 161 11.63 -1.93 -3.91
C ALA A 161 11.27 -1.44 -2.50
N ASN A 162 10.39 -2.15 -1.79
CA ASN A 162 9.72 -1.65 -0.62
C ASN A 162 9.64 -2.67 0.54
N SER A 163 10.19 -3.87 0.34
CA SER A 163 10.42 -4.86 1.38
C SER A 163 11.83 -4.67 1.92
N GLY A 164 12.00 -4.41 3.23
CA GLY A 164 13.32 -4.29 3.87
C GLY A 164 14.16 -5.58 3.89
N GLY A 165 13.64 -6.69 3.37
CA GLY A 165 14.33 -7.98 3.31
C GLY A 165 14.30 -8.63 1.92
N ALA A 166 15.08 -9.70 1.75
CA ALA A 166 15.09 -10.47 0.51
C ALA A 166 13.70 -11.09 0.26
N LEU A 167 13.07 -10.70 -0.85
CA LEU A 167 11.81 -11.29 -1.26
C LEU A 167 11.94 -12.80 -1.46
N PRO A 168 10.90 -13.60 -1.14
CA PRO A 168 10.90 -15.02 -1.42
C PRO A 168 11.02 -15.24 -2.94
N TRP A 169 12.21 -15.70 -3.37
CA TRP A 169 12.52 -15.97 -4.78
C TRP A 169 11.52 -16.93 -5.45
N GLY A 170 10.82 -17.75 -4.65
CA GLY A 170 9.78 -18.66 -5.11
C GLY A 170 8.65 -17.95 -5.86
N TRP A 171 8.17 -16.78 -5.39
CA TRP A 171 7.11 -16.04 -6.07
C TRP A 171 7.56 -15.51 -7.43
N PHE A 172 8.81 -15.04 -7.52
CA PHE A 172 9.42 -14.64 -8.79
C PHE A 172 9.53 -15.83 -9.75
N ALA A 173 10.03 -16.96 -9.27
CA ALA A 173 10.20 -18.16 -10.09
C ALA A 173 8.86 -18.68 -10.62
N VAL A 174 7.83 -18.79 -9.77
CA VAL A 174 6.49 -19.23 -10.17
C VAL A 174 5.85 -18.23 -11.15
N GLY A 175 5.97 -16.92 -10.89
CA GLY A 175 5.47 -15.88 -11.80
C GLY A 175 6.15 -15.93 -13.17
N GLY A 176 7.49 -16.12 -13.19
CA GLY A 176 8.28 -16.29 -14.41
C GLY A 176 7.91 -17.56 -15.18
N VAL A 177 7.68 -18.70 -14.51
CA VAL A 177 7.21 -19.93 -15.15
C VAL A 177 5.83 -19.74 -15.78
N LEU A 178 4.90 -19.07 -15.10
CA LEU A 178 3.57 -18.78 -15.65
C LEU A 178 3.66 -17.85 -16.86
N TRP A 179 4.53 -16.84 -16.83
CA TRP A 179 4.78 -15.97 -17.98
C TRP A 179 5.39 -16.73 -19.17
N LEU A 180 6.40 -17.56 -18.94
CA LEU A 180 6.98 -18.42 -19.98
C LEU A 180 5.98 -19.43 -20.53
N ALA A 181 5.08 -19.96 -19.70
CA ALA A 181 3.99 -20.83 -20.13
C ALA A 181 3.00 -20.08 -21.05
N MET A 182 2.71 -18.80 -20.78
CA MET A 182 1.92 -17.95 -21.68
C MET A 182 2.62 -17.77 -23.04
N VAL A 183 3.92 -17.46 -23.04
CA VAL A 183 4.72 -17.30 -24.26
C VAL A 183 4.77 -18.60 -25.07
N ALA A 184 5.05 -19.74 -24.41
CA ALA A 184 5.08 -21.04 -25.05
C ALA A 184 3.73 -21.43 -25.66
N ASN A 185 2.62 -21.16 -24.96
CA ASN A 185 1.28 -21.44 -25.46
C ASN A 185 0.91 -20.59 -26.69
N GLN A 186 1.43 -19.36 -26.81
CA GLN A 186 1.22 -18.53 -27.99
C GLN A 186 2.06 -18.98 -29.19
N HIS A 187 3.33 -19.30 -28.97
CA HIS A 187 4.22 -19.74 -30.05
C HIS A 187 3.81 -21.10 -30.65
N ASP A 188 3.32 -22.02 -29.80
CA ASP A 188 2.71 -23.27 -30.24
C ASP A 188 1.49 -23.06 -31.16
N ARG A 189 0.82 -21.90 -31.10
CA ARG A 189 -0.34 -21.57 -31.95
C ARG A 189 0.12 -20.99 -33.28
N GLU A 190 1.05 -20.05 -33.25
CA GLU A 190 1.64 -19.45 -34.45
C GLU A 190 2.28 -20.52 -35.35
N LEU A 191 3.02 -21.46 -34.76
CA LEU A 191 3.61 -22.59 -35.47
C LEU A 191 2.55 -23.52 -36.09
N ARG A 192 1.49 -23.86 -35.35
CA ARG A 192 0.41 -24.72 -35.86
C ARG A 192 -0.39 -24.06 -36.99
N GLU A 193 -0.63 -22.76 -36.91
CA GLU A 193 -1.31 -22.01 -37.98
C GLU A 193 -0.46 -21.96 -39.25
N TRP A 194 0.85 -21.75 -39.14
CA TRP A 194 1.79 -21.78 -40.27
C TRP A 194 1.90 -23.17 -40.93
N MET A 195 1.97 -24.24 -40.13
CA MET A 195 2.06 -25.61 -40.65
C MET A 195 0.81 -26.06 -41.41
N THR A 196 -0.36 -25.50 -41.11
CA THR A 196 -1.57 -25.77 -41.88
C THR A 196 -1.66 -25.02 -43.22
N ALA A 197 -0.81 -24.01 -43.43
CA ALA A 197 -0.81 -23.19 -44.64
C ALA A 197 0.14 -23.70 -45.75
N VAL A 198 1.07 -24.61 -45.42
CA VAL A 198 2.03 -25.16 -46.39
C VAL A 198 1.80 -26.68 -46.52
N PRO A 199 1.16 -27.16 -47.60
CA PRO A 199 1.06 -28.59 -47.87
C PRO A 199 2.38 -29.04 -48.51
N LEU A 200 3.42 -29.27 -47.70
CA LEU A 200 4.62 -29.96 -48.14
C LEU A 200 4.53 -31.45 -47.78
N MET A 201 4.97 -32.28 -48.72
CA MET A 201 4.79 -33.74 -48.81
C MET A 201 5.00 -34.46 -47.48
N ARG A 202 3.99 -35.25 -47.09
CA ARG A 202 3.89 -35.96 -45.81
C ARG A 202 4.25 -37.43 -46.02
N ASP A 203 5.53 -37.79 -45.84
CA ASP A 203 5.95 -39.21 -45.84
C ASP A 203 7.05 -39.57 -44.83
N SER A 204 7.21 -38.83 -43.73
CA SER A 204 8.08 -39.28 -42.62
C SER A 204 7.58 -38.81 -41.26
N SER A 205 6.64 -39.55 -40.66
CA SER A 205 6.03 -39.26 -39.35
C SER A 205 7.02 -39.25 -38.18
N ASP A 206 8.18 -39.88 -38.33
CA ASP A 206 9.07 -40.14 -37.20
C ASP A 206 10.22 -39.13 -37.08
N ALA A 207 10.60 -38.43 -38.15
CA ALA A 207 11.68 -37.44 -38.15
C ALA A 207 11.21 -36.04 -37.69
N GLU A 208 10.02 -35.59 -38.12
CA GLU A 208 9.45 -34.28 -37.75
C GLU A 208 9.08 -34.21 -36.26
N GLY A 209 8.53 -35.29 -35.71
CA GLY A 209 8.19 -35.35 -34.29
C GLY A 209 9.42 -35.26 -33.38
N VAL A 210 10.60 -35.71 -33.84
CA VAL A 210 11.86 -35.61 -33.10
C VAL A 210 12.45 -34.20 -33.24
N ALA A 211 12.40 -33.60 -34.43
CA ALA A 211 12.86 -32.23 -34.66
C ALA A 211 12.03 -31.19 -33.86
N GLU A 212 10.70 -31.27 -33.89
CA GLU A 212 9.82 -30.39 -33.09
C GLU A 212 10.04 -30.56 -31.58
N ARG A 213 10.14 -31.81 -31.11
CA ARG A 213 10.45 -32.09 -29.70
C ARG A 213 11.81 -31.52 -29.33
N SER A 214 12.80 -31.60 -30.22
CA SER A 214 14.15 -31.06 -29.98
C SER A 214 14.18 -29.53 -29.90
N LEU A 215 13.45 -28.82 -30.78
CA LEU A 215 13.38 -27.35 -30.77
C LEU A 215 12.66 -26.83 -29.52
N ARG A 216 11.54 -27.47 -29.15
CA ARG A 216 10.80 -27.16 -27.92
C ARG A 216 11.65 -27.42 -26.68
N TRP A 217 12.41 -28.50 -26.67
CA TRP A 217 13.36 -28.79 -25.59
C TRP A 217 14.49 -27.77 -25.50
N GLN A 218 15.00 -27.29 -26.63
CA GLN A 218 16.03 -26.25 -26.67
C GLN A 218 15.49 -24.90 -26.16
N ALA A 219 14.29 -24.50 -26.58
CA ALA A 219 13.64 -23.30 -26.09
C ALA A 219 13.32 -23.38 -24.59
N ALA A 220 12.82 -24.52 -24.11
CA ALA A 220 12.57 -24.76 -22.69
C ALA A 220 13.86 -24.74 -21.87
N ARG A 221 14.95 -25.33 -22.38
CA ARG A 221 16.29 -25.27 -21.77
C ARG A 221 16.78 -23.83 -21.66
N LEU A 222 16.70 -23.06 -22.74
CA LEU A 222 17.13 -21.66 -22.73
C LEU A 222 16.32 -20.84 -21.74
N ALA A 223 14.99 -21.03 -21.71
CA ALA A 223 14.11 -20.37 -20.74
C ALA A 223 14.44 -20.75 -19.30
N ALA A 224 14.72 -22.04 -19.03
CA ALA A 224 15.13 -22.51 -17.71
C ALA A 224 16.49 -21.95 -17.29
N VAL A 225 17.46 -21.87 -18.22
CA VAL A 225 18.78 -21.26 -17.98
C VAL A 225 18.65 -19.77 -17.70
N CYS A 226 17.85 -19.04 -18.47
CA CYS A 226 17.59 -17.61 -18.23
C CYS A 226 16.89 -17.36 -16.89
N LEU A 227 15.90 -18.19 -16.52
CA LEU A 227 15.22 -18.09 -15.23
C LEU A 227 16.17 -18.43 -14.07
N ALA A 228 16.99 -19.48 -14.22
CA ALA A 228 18.01 -19.84 -13.23
C ALA A 228 19.05 -18.73 -13.08
N ALA A 229 19.53 -18.15 -14.17
CA ALA A 229 20.43 -17.00 -14.12
C ALA A 229 19.76 -15.78 -13.45
N ALA A 230 18.49 -15.49 -13.76
CA ALA A 230 17.74 -14.40 -13.13
C ALA A 230 17.55 -14.57 -11.62
N VAL A 231 17.56 -15.81 -11.11
CA VAL A 231 17.47 -16.10 -9.66
C VAL A 231 18.85 -16.18 -9.00
N LEU A 232 19.85 -16.75 -9.67
CA LEU A 232 21.18 -17.05 -9.10
C LEU A 232 22.19 -15.91 -9.24
N VAL A 233 22.06 -15.04 -10.25
CA VAL A 233 22.98 -13.93 -10.49
C VAL A 233 22.78 -12.76 -9.53
N PRO A 234 21.55 -12.28 -9.23
CA PRO A 234 21.37 -11.14 -8.34
C PRO A 234 22.00 -11.29 -6.94
N PRO A 235 21.95 -12.46 -6.26
CA PRO A 235 22.64 -12.67 -4.99
C PRO A 235 24.17 -12.58 -5.07
N ALA A 236 24.76 -12.79 -6.25
CA ALA A 236 26.21 -12.77 -6.46
C ALA A 236 26.75 -11.39 -6.87
N LEU A 237 25.87 -10.43 -7.18
CA LEU A 237 26.24 -9.06 -7.52
C LEU A 237 26.31 -8.20 -6.24
N PRO A 238 27.29 -7.29 -6.12
CA PRO A 238 27.30 -6.31 -5.03
C PRO A 238 26.01 -5.47 -5.12
N HIS A 239 25.22 -5.47 -4.05
CA HIS A 239 23.95 -4.76 -4.01
C HIS A 239 24.22 -3.25 -3.98
N LEU A 240 23.59 -2.52 -4.90
CA LEU A 240 23.46 -1.07 -4.76
C LEU A 240 22.47 -0.79 -3.62
N PRO A 241 22.66 0.29 -2.83
CA PRO A 241 21.71 0.66 -1.79
C PRO A 241 20.31 0.80 -2.39
N THR A 242 19.31 0.19 -1.74
CA THR A 242 17.92 0.23 -2.15
C THR A 242 17.45 1.69 -2.20
N ARG A 243 17.09 2.16 -3.40
CA ARG A 243 16.36 3.42 -3.54
C ARG A 243 14.87 3.10 -3.52
N TYR A 244 14.22 3.41 -2.41
CA TYR A 244 12.78 3.26 -2.25
C TYR A 244 12.06 4.19 -3.24
N VAL A 245 11.03 3.67 -3.91
CA VAL A 245 10.26 4.45 -4.91
C VAL A 245 9.32 5.45 -4.22
N LEU A 246 8.91 5.15 -2.98
CA LEU A 246 8.20 6.05 -2.05
C LEU A 246 8.92 6.01 -0.70
N ASP A 247 9.22 7.18 -0.12
CA ASP A 247 10.02 7.37 1.11
C ASP A 247 9.43 6.78 2.41
N GLY A 248 8.29 6.06 2.37
CA GLY A 248 7.49 5.74 3.56
C GLY A 248 7.54 4.29 4.06
N LEU A 249 7.22 3.32 3.21
CA LEU A 249 7.01 1.93 3.64
C LEU A 249 8.32 1.12 3.83
N GLY A 250 9.47 1.65 3.42
CA GLY A 250 10.77 0.97 3.49
C GLY A 250 11.53 1.10 4.82
N ALA A 251 11.02 1.88 5.77
CA ALA A 251 11.76 2.30 6.98
C ALA A 251 11.83 1.24 8.10
N GLY A 252 11.75 -0.05 7.79
CA GLY A 252 11.77 -1.09 8.82
C GLY A 252 11.82 -2.48 8.23
N GLY A 253 12.90 -3.21 8.49
CA GLY A 253 13.00 -4.62 8.12
C GLY A 253 14.37 -5.19 8.40
N ALA A 254 14.51 -5.85 9.55
CA ALA A 254 15.72 -6.49 10.03
C ALA A 254 16.32 -7.51 9.05
N GLY A 255 17.62 -7.37 8.77
CA GLY A 255 18.43 -8.43 8.14
C GLY A 255 19.73 -7.93 7.53
N SER A 256 20.84 -8.15 8.24
CA SER A 256 22.24 -8.00 7.78
C SER A 256 22.88 -6.60 7.84
N ALA A 257 23.43 -6.29 9.01
CA ALA A 257 24.74 -5.66 9.25
C ALA A 257 25.14 -4.37 8.48
N ARG A 258 25.23 -3.29 9.26
CA ARG A 258 26.02 -2.05 9.05
C ARG A 258 25.66 -1.21 7.81
N SER A 259 24.60 -0.41 7.89
CA SER A 259 24.61 1.05 7.60
C SER A 259 23.19 1.64 7.46
N THR A 260 22.91 2.72 8.20
CA THR A 260 22.02 3.86 7.84
C THR A 260 20.49 3.71 7.81
N ASP A 261 19.85 3.17 8.85
CA ASP A 261 18.46 3.53 9.20
C ASP A 261 18.47 4.22 10.57
N GLY A 262 18.56 5.56 10.56
CA GLY A 262 18.60 6.39 11.77
C GLY A 262 17.29 7.14 12.02
N ILE A 263 17.08 7.63 13.23
CA ILE A 263 15.93 8.45 13.62
C ILE A 263 16.00 9.82 12.93
N ARG A 264 14.87 10.27 12.38
CA ARG A 264 14.66 11.63 11.90
C ARG A 264 13.62 12.31 12.77
N LEU A 265 13.78 13.61 12.99
CA LEU A 265 12.81 14.48 13.66
C LEU A 265 12.45 15.59 12.67
N SER A 266 11.71 15.22 11.62
CA SER A 266 11.39 16.14 10.51
C SER A 266 9.92 16.55 10.46
N THR A 267 9.06 15.82 11.19
CA THR A 267 7.62 16.09 11.30
C THR A 267 7.13 15.86 12.73
N GLU A 268 5.98 16.43 13.07
CA GLU A 268 5.26 16.13 14.32
C GLU A 268 5.05 14.62 14.51
N LEU A 269 4.66 13.94 13.43
CA LEU A 269 4.48 12.49 13.44
C LEU A 269 5.77 11.72 13.79
N ASP A 270 6.94 12.21 13.36
CA ASP A 270 8.22 11.58 13.70
C ASP A 270 8.51 11.72 15.20
N LEU A 271 8.23 12.90 15.78
CA LEU A 271 8.36 13.15 17.22
C LEU A 271 7.40 12.25 18.02
N LYS A 272 6.11 12.21 17.66
CA LYS A 272 5.12 11.34 18.31
C LYS A 272 5.49 9.85 18.18
N ARG A 273 5.98 9.42 17.02
CA ARG A 273 6.46 8.05 16.79
C ARG A 273 7.66 7.72 17.69
N SER A 274 8.61 8.64 17.82
CA SER A 274 9.78 8.47 18.68
C SER A 274 9.38 8.34 20.15
N LEU A 275 8.45 9.20 20.62
CA LEU A 275 7.89 9.16 21.97
C LEU A 275 7.12 7.88 22.28
N ALA A 276 6.37 7.34 21.31
CA ALA A 276 5.60 6.11 21.45
C ALA A 276 6.44 4.83 21.25
N SER A 277 7.73 4.95 20.88
CA SER A 277 8.59 3.81 20.61
C SER A 277 8.86 3.00 21.88
N PRO A 278 8.56 1.68 21.89
CA PRO A 278 8.92 0.81 23.00
C PRO A 278 10.39 0.33 22.94
N SER A 279 11.18 0.83 21.98
CA SER A 279 12.56 0.37 21.78
C SER A 279 13.50 0.95 22.82
N GLU A 280 14.26 0.06 23.47
CA GLU A 280 15.35 0.39 24.39
C GLU A 280 16.71 0.58 23.69
N GLU A 281 16.73 0.51 22.35
CA GLU A 281 17.96 0.67 21.57
C GLU A 281 18.47 2.12 21.67
N PRO A 282 19.77 2.33 21.95
CA PRO A 282 20.33 3.67 22.05
C PRO A 282 20.34 4.37 20.68
N VAL A 283 19.76 5.56 20.64
CA VAL A 283 19.83 6.49 19.51
C VAL A 283 21.14 7.26 19.55
N LEU A 284 21.54 7.73 20.73
CA LEU A 284 22.86 8.30 20.95
C LEU A 284 23.49 7.66 22.17
N ARG A 285 24.79 7.39 22.07
CA ARG A 285 25.66 7.15 23.21
C ARG A 285 26.76 8.19 23.18
N TYR A 286 26.91 8.94 24.26
CA TYR A 286 27.88 10.02 24.34
C TYR A 286 28.45 10.15 25.74
N THR A 287 29.64 10.74 25.83
CA THR A 287 30.25 11.19 27.08
C THR A 287 30.25 12.71 27.16
N THR A 288 30.08 13.25 28.36
CA THR A 288 30.12 14.70 28.62
C THR A 288 30.74 14.99 29.98
N ASP A 289 31.44 16.12 30.09
CA ASP A 289 31.96 16.66 31.35
C ASP A 289 30.95 17.58 32.07
N ASP A 290 29.78 17.77 31.46
CA ASP A 290 28.64 18.51 32.02
C ASP A 290 27.85 17.61 33.00
N PRO A 291 27.72 17.99 34.29
CA PRO A 291 26.94 17.23 35.26
C PRO A 291 25.42 17.29 35.00
N THR A 292 24.94 18.33 34.31
CA THR A 292 23.53 18.63 34.05
C THR A 292 23.29 19.04 32.59
N PRO A 293 23.62 18.16 31.62
CA PRO A 293 23.59 18.50 30.20
C PRO A 293 22.23 18.98 29.75
N GLU A 294 22.21 19.99 28.89
CA GLU A 294 21.00 20.45 28.21
C GLU A 294 20.57 19.49 27.08
N PRO A 295 19.31 19.53 26.64
CA PRO A 295 18.85 18.78 25.49
C PRO A 295 19.60 19.11 24.21
N LEU A 296 19.82 18.08 23.38
CA LEU A 296 20.50 18.21 22.10
C LEU A 296 19.50 18.53 21.00
N ARG A 297 19.75 19.61 20.25
CA ARG A 297 18.86 20.11 19.20
C ARG A 297 19.09 19.43 17.87
N VAL A 298 18.02 19.24 17.11
CA VAL A 298 18.03 18.59 15.79
C VAL A 298 17.36 19.45 14.74
N ALA A 299 16.24 20.10 15.08
CA ALA A 299 15.48 20.95 14.16
C ALA A 299 14.80 22.11 14.91
N VAL A 300 14.41 23.13 14.17
CA VAL A 300 13.72 24.32 14.67
C VAL A 300 12.42 24.54 13.89
N VAL A 301 11.41 25.09 14.55
CA VAL A 301 10.14 25.51 13.96
C VAL A 301 9.97 27.01 14.21
N THR A 302 9.95 27.78 13.12
CA THR A 302 9.70 29.24 13.14
C THR A 302 8.38 29.63 12.48
N ASP A 303 7.95 28.90 11.44
CA ASP A 303 6.71 29.15 10.67
C ASP A 303 5.56 28.33 11.22
N PHE A 304 4.64 28.97 11.96
CA PHE A 304 3.40 28.37 12.45
C PHE A 304 2.29 28.65 11.44
N ARG A 305 1.96 27.62 10.65
CA ARG A 305 0.78 27.57 9.79
C ARG A 305 0.08 26.25 10.08
N ASP A 306 -1.22 26.32 10.34
CA ASP A 306 -2.04 25.16 10.70
C ASP A 306 -1.63 24.52 12.04
N GLY A 307 -1.16 25.34 12.99
CA GLY A 307 -0.96 25.00 14.41
C GLY A 307 0.46 24.61 14.84
N PHE A 308 1.11 23.65 14.19
CA PHE A 308 2.41 23.10 14.67
C PHE A 308 3.63 23.44 13.82
N GLY A 309 3.43 24.08 12.66
CA GLY A 309 4.52 24.51 11.79
C GLY A 309 5.36 23.37 11.21
N ARG A 310 6.43 23.71 10.47
CA ARG A 310 7.33 22.70 9.87
C ARG A 310 8.67 22.67 10.56
N MET A 311 9.07 21.50 11.07
CA MET A 311 10.41 21.26 11.62
C MET A 311 11.43 21.31 10.49
N ARG A 312 12.27 22.33 10.50
CA ARG A 312 13.24 22.61 9.45
C ARG A 312 14.59 22.98 10.04
N SER A 313 15.57 22.99 9.16
CA SER A 313 16.87 23.60 9.41
C SER A 313 17.09 24.62 8.32
N ASP A 314 17.40 25.86 8.70
CA ASP A 314 17.82 26.90 7.75
C ASP A 314 19.29 26.73 7.30
N ALA A 315 19.99 25.71 7.82
CA ALA A 315 21.39 25.48 7.52
C ALA A 315 21.63 25.32 6.02
N PRO A 316 22.67 25.99 5.48
CA PRO A 316 23.01 25.91 4.07
C PRO A 316 23.49 24.50 3.71
N GLN A 317 23.78 24.28 2.41
CA GLN A 317 24.29 22.96 2.01
C GLN A 317 25.61 22.63 2.75
N PRO A 318 25.74 21.41 3.30
CA PRO A 318 26.95 20.96 3.97
C PRO A 318 28.19 21.12 3.09
N ARG A 319 29.28 21.67 3.66
CA ARG A 319 30.55 21.89 2.96
C ARG A 319 31.74 21.45 3.81
N GLU A 320 32.82 21.06 3.15
CA GLU A 320 34.07 20.75 3.85
C GLU A 320 34.70 22.02 4.43
N GLY A 321 35.32 21.90 5.61
CA GLY A 321 35.97 23.04 6.28
C GLY A 321 35.02 24.18 6.64
N PHE A 322 33.75 23.88 6.94
CA PHE A 322 32.83 24.86 7.48
C PHE A 322 33.40 25.43 8.78
N GLN A 323 33.57 26.75 8.83
CA GLN A 323 33.96 27.45 10.04
C GLN A 323 32.69 27.96 10.71
N LEU A 324 32.57 27.69 12.01
CA LEU A 324 31.52 28.28 12.81
C LEU A 324 31.56 29.81 12.67
N PRO A 325 30.40 30.46 12.53
CA PRO A 325 30.34 31.91 12.70
C PRO A 325 31.01 32.26 14.03
N ALA A 326 31.74 33.37 14.10
CA ALA A 326 32.17 33.89 15.40
C ALA A 326 30.93 33.93 16.32
N PRO A 327 31.04 33.46 17.57
CA PRO A 327 29.90 33.43 18.47
C PRO A 327 29.24 34.80 18.40
N ALA A 328 27.95 34.82 18.06
CA ALA A 328 27.20 36.07 18.06
C ALA A 328 27.44 36.74 19.43
N PRO A 329 27.51 38.08 19.52
CA PRO A 329 27.54 38.76 20.81
C PRO A 329 26.16 38.59 21.48
N ALA A 330 25.86 37.36 21.91
CA ALA A 330 24.52 36.95 22.31
C ALA A 330 24.36 36.97 23.83
N ALA A 331 25.45 36.87 24.58
CA ALA A 331 25.47 37.00 26.03
C ALA A 331 26.44 38.12 26.44
N ASP A 332 25.99 39.03 27.30
CA ASP A 332 26.84 40.06 27.92
C ASP A 332 28.07 39.39 28.57
N GLU A 333 29.22 40.06 28.59
CA GLU A 333 30.45 39.52 29.19
C GLU A 333 30.27 39.17 30.68
N GLY A 334 29.27 39.74 31.33
CA GLY A 334 28.92 39.50 32.73
C GLY A 334 28.27 38.15 33.05
N ILE A 335 27.72 37.42 32.07
CA ILE A 335 27.03 36.14 32.33
C ILE A 335 28.06 35.01 32.58
N PRO A 336 27.96 34.26 33.71
CA PRO A 336 28.80 33.10 33.98
C PRO A 336 28.73 32.09 32.84
N ARG A 337 29.91 31.65 32.36
CA ARG A 337 30.03 30.70 31.26
C ARG A 337 31.13 29.68 31.54
N GLU A 338 30.83 28.42 31.26
CA GLU A 338 31.80 27.33 31.31
C GLU A 338 31.86 26.63 29.95
N GLU A 339 33.05 26.25 29.51
CA GLU A 339 33.20 25.47 28.28
C GLU A 339 33.06 23.99 28.62
N ARG A 340 32.18 23.31 27.88
CA ARG A 340 31.84 21.90 28.03
C ARG A 340 32.06 21.17 26.73
N ALA A 341 32.22 19.85 26.80
CA ALA A 341 32.42 19.00 25.63
C ALA A 341 31.48 17.79 25.65
N ILE A 342 30.98 17.43 24.46
CA ILE A 342 30.22 16.21 24.20
C ILE A 342 30.96 15.40 23.15
N ASP A 343 31.25 14.14 23.48
CA ASP A 343 31.81 13.15 22.56
C ASP A 343 30.78 12.08 22.28
N VAL A 344 30.22 12.08 21.06
CA VAL A 344 29.23 11.09 20.62
C VAL A 344 29.94 9.88 20.01
N GLU A 345 29.88 8.74 20.71
CA GLU A 345 30.52 7.49 20.29
C GLU A 345 29.67 6.69 19.31
N ALA A 346 28.34 6.78 19.43
CA ALA A 346 27.40 6.10 18.56
C ALA A 346 26.25 7.04 18.22
N ASN A 347 26.06 7.31 16.92
CA ASN A 347 25.00 8.16 16.41
C ASN A 347 24.00 7.41 15.53
N GLY A 348 22.76 7.41 15.97
CA GLY A 348 21.59 6.91 15.29
C GLY A 348 20.71 8.01 14.68
N VAL A 349 21.09 9.30 14.71
CA VAL A 349 20.35 10.38 14.03
C VAL A 349 20.66 10.36 12.54
N ALA A 350 19.63 10.25 11.69
CA ALA A 350 19.80 10.13 10.25
C ALA A 350 20.08 11.48 9.57
N ALA A 351 21.01 11.46 8.60
CA ALA A 351 21.22 12.57 7.71
C ALA A 351 19.91 12.99 7.00
N PRO A 352 19.72 14.29 6.74
CA PRO A 352 20.72 15.36 6.86
C PRO A 352 20.86 15.96 8.26
N GLN A 353 20.21 15.42 9.29
CA GLN A 353 20.20 15.98 10.64
C GLN A 353 21.37 15.48 11.50
N ILE A 354 21.73 16.25 12.52
CA ILE A 354 22.69 15.89 13.58
C ILE A 354 22.22 16.54 14.89
N ALA A 355 22.42 15.87 16.03
CA ALA A 355 22.04 16.39 17.34
C ALA A 355 23.20 17.18 17.96
N LEU A 356 23.01 18.46 18.25
CA LEU A 356 24.07 19.32 18.82
C LEU A 356 23.53 20.19 19.96
N PRO A 357 24.38 20.57 20.93
CA PRO A 357 24.02 21.57 21.94
C PRO A 357 23.86 22.97 21.32
N LEU A 358 23.28 23.90 22.09
CA LEU A 358 23.27 25.33 21.76
C LEU A 358 24.67 25.94 22.06
N HIS A 359 24.96 27.12 21.52
CA HIS A 359 26.22 27.85 21.78
C HIS A 359 27.52 27.09 21.45
N LEU A 360 27.53 26.44 20.29
CA LEU A 360 28.69 25.70 19.78
C LEU A 360 29.93 26.58 19.62
N THR A 361 31.06 26.12 20.18
CA THR A 361 32.40 26.72 19.99
C THR A 361 33.23 25.93 18.98
N GLU A 362 33.10 24.59 18.99
CA GLU A 362 33.81 23.69 18.10
C GLU A 362 32.95 22.47 17.74
N VAL A 363 33.09 21.96 16.52
CA VAL A 363 32.45 20.71 16.06
C VAL A 363 33.42 19.95 15.17
N ASP A 364 33.69 18.69 15.52
CA ASP A 364 34.44 17.75 14.69
C ASP A 364 33.56 16.57 14.27
N THR A 365 33.23 16.53 12.98
CA THR A 365 32.45 15.46 12.35
C THR A 365 33.31 14.36 11.71
N GLY A 366 34.62 14.33 12.01
CA GLY A 366 35.56 13.39 11.40
C GLY A 366 35.83 13.68 9.92
N GLY A 367 35.78 14.96 9.53
CA GLY A 367 35.96 15.42 8.15
C GLY A 367 34.72 15.30 7.24
N LEU A 368 33.55 14.96 7.80
CA LEU A 368 32.31 14.95 7.02
C LEU A 368 31.83 16.38 6.72
N PRO A 369 31.41 16.68 5.47
CA PRO A 369 30.84 17.97 5.15
C PRO A 369 29.62 18.26 6.03
N TRP A 370 29.62 19.43 6.65
CA TRP A 370 28.55 19.90 7.54
C TRP A 370 28.33 21.41 7.38
N ALA A 371 27.26 21.92 7.96
CA ALA A 371 26.97 23.34 8.04
C ALA A 371 26.07 23.65 9.24
N LEU A 372 26.21 24.85 9.80
CA LEU A 372 25.33 25.40 10.84
C LEU A 372 24.42 26.49 10.25
N GLY A 373 23.17 26.46 10.67
CA GLY A 373 22.15 27.45 10.37
C GLY A 373 22.18 28.67 11.28
N THR A 374 21.47 29.72 10.90
CA THR A 374 21.26 30.90 11.76
C THR A 374 20.29 30.62 12.89
N ASP A 375 19.40 29.65 12.71
CA ASP A 375 18.56 29.07 13.75
C ASP A 375 19.36 28.20 14.75
N GLY A 376 20.63 27.93 14.47
CA GLY A 376 21.55 27.11 15.25
C GLY A 376 21.31 25.60 15.10
N SER A 377 20.48 25.16 14.14
CA SER A 377 20.39 23.76 13.73
C SER A 377 21.52 23.43 12.75
N ALA A 378 21.97 22.18 12.71
CA ALA A 378 23.07 21.77 11.84
C ALA A 378 22.63 20.71 10.83
N ARG A 379 23.34 20.68 9.70
CA ARG A 379 23.16 19.68 8.64
C ARG A 379 24.45 18.98 8.29
N VAL A 380 24.34 17.69 8.02
CA VAL A 380 25.44 16.82 7.56
C VAL A 380 25.09 16.15 6.23
N GLN A 381 26.10 15.88 5.40
CA GLN A 381 25.89 15.20 4.12
C GLN A 381 25.50 13.73 4.28
N ARG A 382 26.07 13.06 5.29
CA ARG A 382 25.84 11.64 5.63
C ARG A 382 25.84 11.49 7.14
N THR A 383 25.17 10.45 7.66
CA THR A 383 25.11 10.16 9.09
C THR A 383 26.52 9.87 9.62
N PRO A 384 27.07 10.71 10.52
CA PRO A 384 28.32 10.39 11.20
C PRO A 384 28.10 9.18 12.11
N GLY A 385 29.08 8.29 12.23
CA GLY A 385 29.04 7.20 13.22
C GLY A 385 29.35 7.71 14.63
N SER A 386 30.26 8.68 14.71
CA SER A 386 30.71 9.39 15.91
C SER A 386 31.06 10.83 15.53
N TYR A 387 31.00 11.75 16.48
CA TYR A 387 31.41 13.15 16.34
C TYR A 387 31.63 13.77 17.72
N SER A 388 32.34 14.89 17.79
CA SER A 388 32.50 15.66 19.01
C SER A 388 32.09 17.11 18.81
N SER A 389 31.70 17.76 19.90
CA SER A 389 31.37 19.19 19.91
C SER A 389 31.68 19.81 21.25
N SER A 390 32.22 21.02 21.22
CA SER A 390 32.38 21.88 22.39
C SER A 390 31.35 23.01 22.36
N TYR A 391 30.87 23.41 23.52
CA TYR A 391 29.85 24.46 23.67
C TYR A 391 30.05 25.26 24.95
N LEU A 392 29.43 26.43 25.00
CA LEU A 392 29.37 27.25 26.21
C LEU A 392 28.08 26.97 26.97
N GLU A 393 28.21 26.47 28.19
CA GLU A 393 27.13 26.41 29.17
C GLU A 393 26.97 27.80 29.80
N LEU A 394 25.75 28.36 29.74
CA LEU A 394 25.41 29.65 30.33
C LEU A 394 24.54 29.43 31.56
N ASP A 395 24.83 30.14 32.66
CA ASP A 395 24.02 30.12 33.89
C ASP A 395 23.43 31.51 34.19
N PRO A 396 22.48 32.00 33.36
CA PRO A 396 21.91 33.33 33.53
C PRO A 396 21.03 33.40 34.78
N GLN A 397 21.22 34.45 35.57
CA GLN A 397 20.40 34.78 36.74
C GLN A 397 19.26 35.74 36.33
N GLU A 398 18.21 35.84 37.15
CA GLU A 398 17.06 36.74 36.87
C GLU A 398 17.50 38.19 36.57
N GLU A 399 18.60 38.64 37.19
CA GLU A 399 19.16 39.98 37.02
C GLU A 399 19.76 40.23 35.63
N ASP A 400 20.19 39.17 34.93
CA ASP A 400 20.84 39.24 33.61
C ASP A 400 19.84 39.49 32.47
N PHE A 401 18.55 39.22 32.70
CA PHE A 401 17.49 39.36 31.69
C PHE A 401 17.04 40.80 31.45
N GLY A 402 17.54 41.76 32.23
CA GLY A 402 17.53 43.22 31.98
C GLY A 402 16.17 43.86 31.64
N THR A 403 15.69 44.79 32.46
CA THR A 403 14.46 45.55 32.18
C THR A 403 14.66 46.62 31.08
N GLY A 404 14.33 46.31 29.82
CA GLY A 404 13.98 47.33 28.83
C GLY A 404 15.11 48.05 28.08
N ALA A 405 16.08 47.31 27.51
CA ALA A 405 16.95 47.90 26.49
C ALA A 405 16.11 48.40 25.28
N PRO A 406 16.45 49.56 24.66
CA PRO A 406 15.71 50.05 23.50
C PRO A 406 15.73 49.02 22.36
N ARG A 407 14.57 48.73 21.76
CA ARG A 407 14.41 47.75 20.67
C ARG A 407 15.34 47.96 19.45
N SER A 408 16.00 49.12 19.36
CA SER A 408 16.99 49.46 18.34
C SER A 408 18.41 48.90 18.58
N SER A 409 18.69 48.30 19.75
CA SER A 409 19.97 47.65 20.09
C SER A 409 19.97 46.12 19.87
N ILE A 410 18.89 45.63 19.29
CA ILE A 410 18.51 44.22 19.23
C ILE A 410 19.12 43.52 18.01
N ASP A 411 19.44 42.22 18.16
CA ASP A 411 19.78 41.34 17.04
C ASP A 411 18.60 41.25 16.04
N LEU A 412 18.81 41.88 14.87
CA LEU A 412 17.86 41.93 13.77
C LEU A 412 17.47 40.54 13.26
N ALA A 413 18.34 39.53 13.38
CA ALA A 413 18.02 38.17 12.97
C ALA A 413 17.06 37.50 13.96
N ALA A 414 17.24 37.74 15.26
CA ALA A 414 16.32 37.25 16.28
C ALA A 414 14.92 37.86 16.12
N HIS A 415 14.84 39.13 15.74
CA HIS A 415 13.58 39.87 15.54
C HIS A 415 13.04 39.82 14.10
N ALA A 416 13.47 38.83 13.31
CA ALA A 416 12.85 38.57 12.02
C ALA A 416 11.35 38.31 12.18
N ASP A 417 10.56 38.74 11.20
CA ASP A 417 9.08 38.65 11.22
C ASP A 417 8.59 37.23 11.56
N GLU A 418 9.34 36.19 11.14
CA GLU A 418 9.00 34.79 11.40
C GLU A 418 9.04 34.40 12.89
N ASN A 419 9.89 35.03 13.71
CA ASN A 419 10.01 34.74 15.13
C ASN A 419 8.99 35.49 15.98
N LEU A 420 8.22 36.39 15.38
CA LEU A 420 7.13 37.15 15.99
C LEU A 420 5.76 36.83 15.37
N ALA A 421 5.73 36.15 14.23
CA ALA A 421 4.50 35.79 13.54
C ALA A 421 3.64 34.80 14.36
N LEU A 422 2.33 35.06 14.40
CA LEU A 422 1.32 34.17 14.97
C LEU A 422 0.63 33.37 13.85
N ASP A 423 0.07 32.21 14.21
CA ASP A 423 -0.83 31.49 13.32
C ASP A 423 -2.13 32.28 13.12
N PRO A 424 -2.53 32.61 11.88
CA PRO A 424 -3.80 33.30 11.62
C PRO A 424 -5.03 32.63 12.21
N ALA A 425 -5.06 31.29 12.34
CA ALA A 425 -6.20 30.55 12.85
C ALA A 425 -6.40 30.75 14.37
N SER A 426 -5.31 30.87 15.13
CA SER A 426 -5.34 30.99 16.60
C SER A 426 -4.94 32.38 17.12
N ALA A 427 -4.57 33.32 16.25
CA ALA A 427 -3.96 34.60 16.63
C ALA A 427 -4.79 35.41 17.64
N GLU A 428 -6.11 35.56 17.41
CA GLU A 428 -6.99 36.33 18.28
C GLU A 428 -7.05 35.72 19.69
N THR A 429 -7.34 34.42 19.79
CA THR A 429 -7.40 33.71 21.07
C THR A 429 -6.06 33.72 21.81
N ILE A 430 -4.94 33.57 21.11
CA ILE A 430 -3.61 33.62 21.71
C ILE A 430 -3.30 35.03 22.22
N GLN A 431 -3.62 36.08 21.48
CA GLN A 431 -3.41 37.47 21.91
C GLN A 431 -4.24 37.81 23.15
N GLU A 432 -5.51 37.42 23.18
CA GLU A 432 -6.38 37.60 24.34
C GLU A 432 -5.86 36.84 25.55
N LEU A 433 -5.46 35.57 25.36
CA LEU A 433 -4.91 34.75 26.44
C LEU A 433 -3.59 35.33 26.97
N ALA A 434 -2.66 35.71 26.10
CA ALA A 434 -1.39 36.33 26.49
C ALA A 434 -1.62 37.60 27.30
N ALA A 435 -2.49 38.51 26.84
CA ALA A 435 -2.82 39.74 27.56
C ALA A 435 -3.51 39.49 28.91
N SER A 436 -4.28 38.40 29.04
CA SER A 436 -4.93 38.02 30.30
C SER A 436 -3.95 37.44 31.33
N LEU A 437 -2.90 36.75 30.87
CA LEU A 437 -1.88 36.14 31.73
C LEU A 437 -0.78 37.15 32.11
N ALA A 438 -0.34 37.97 31.15
CA ALA A 438 0.68 38.99 31.35
C ALA A 438 0.36 40.23 30.48
N PRO A 439 -0.05 41.35 31.07
CA PRO A 439 -0.18 42.62 30.37
C PRO A 439 1.12 43.06 29.66
N GLN A 440 1.00 43.89 28.63
CA GLN A 440 2.13 44.32 27.77
C GLN A 440 3.17 45.21 28.49
N ASP A 441 2.88 45.72 29.68
CA ASP A 441 3.78 46.50 30.52
C ASP A 441 4.58 45.64 31.52
N VAL A 442 4.27 44.34 31.60
CA VAL A 442 5.04 43.37 32.38
C VAL A 442 6.36 43.08 31.68
N ASP A 443 7.43 42.94 32.45
CA ASP A 443 8.75 42.55 31.98
C ASP A 443 8.74 41.19 31.25
N ASP A 444 9.51 41.08 30.16
CA ASP A 444 9.50 39.93 29.25
C ASP A 444 9.77 38.61 29.99
N LEU A 445 10.70 38.59 30.95
CA LEU A 445 11.01 37.36 31.70
C LEU A 445 9.82 36.97 32.58
N LYS A 446 9.19 37.94 33.26
CA LYS A 446 8.02 37.69 34.10
C LYS A 446 6.82 37.23 33.29
N ALA A 447 6.63 37.78 32.08
CA ALA A 447 5.61 37.31 31.16
C ALA A 447 5.88 35.84 30.74
N ALA A 448 7.12 35.51 30.38
CA ALA A 448 7.50 34.14 30.03
C ALA A 448 7.30 33.15 31.20
N GLN A 449 7.66 33.55 32.43
CA GLN A 449 7.41 32.77 33.65
C GLN A 449 5.91 32.54 33.86
N ALA A 450 5.06 33.57 33.71
CA ALA A 450 3.61 33.45 33.84
C ALA A 450 2.99 32.51 32.78
N PHE A 451 3.47 32.56 31.54
CA PHE A 451 3.02 31.64 30.49
C PHE A 451 3.42 30.18 30.78
N GLN A 452 4.64 29.96 31.25
CA GLN A 452 5.09 28.63 31.68
C GLN A 452 4.26 28.12 32.85
N GLU A 453 4.04 28.94 33.88
CA GLU A 453 3.24 28.58 35.05
C GLU A 453 1.81 28.20 34.67
N TYR A 454 1.18 28.97 33.78
CA TYR A 454 -0.15 28.67 33.25
C TYR A 454 -0.21 27.27 32.60
N LEU A 455 0.74 26.97 31.71
CA LEU A 455 0.80 25.69 30.98
C LEU A 455 1.17 24.51 31.88
N ARG A 456 1.88 24.75 32.98
CA ARG A 456 2.22 23.74 34.00
C ARG A 456 1.16 23.60 35.09
N GLY A 457 0.08 24.39 35.04
CA GLY A 457 -1.01 24.35 36.00
C GLY A 457 -1.77 23.00 35.98
N SER A 458 -2.43 22.66 37.10
CA SER A 458 -3.09 21.37 37.29
C SER A 458 -4.23 21.08 36.31
N GLN A 459 -4.71 22.08 35.57
CA GLN A 459 -5.73 21.92 34.53
C GLN A 459 -5.20 21.25 33.25
N PHE A 460 -3.87 21.21 33.05
CA PHE A 460 -3.26 20.60 31.88
C PHE A 460 -2.77 19.17 32.18
N ALA A 461 -2.98 18.25 31.24
CA ALA A 461 -2.51 16.87 31.34
C ALA A 461 -1.59 16.51 30.16
N TYR A 462 -0.56 15.71 30.46
CA TYR A 462 0.32 15.16 29.44
C TYR A 462 -0.20 13.81 28.94
N ASP A 463 -0.50 13.72 27.63
CA ASP A 463 -0.88 12.47 26.97
C ASP A 463 -0.46 12.46 25.48
N LEU A 464 -0.04 11.30 24.99
CA LEU A 464 0.23 11.07 23.55
C LEU A 464 -1.07 10.82 22.76
N GLU A 465 -2.14 10.40 23.44
CA GLU A 465 -3.49 10.24 22.90
C GLU A 465 -4.31 11.52 23.14
N VAL A 466 -4.15 12.49 22.24
CA VAL A 466 -4.87 13.77 22.31
C VAL A 466 -6.34 13.57 21.90
N PRO A 467 -7.31 13.96 22.73
CA PRO A 467 -8.73 13.82 22.41
C PRO A 467 -9.20 14.87 21.39
N ASP A 468 -10.20 14.53 20.57
CA ASP A 468 -10.87 15.49 19.69
C ASP A 468 -11.78 16.43 20.50
N PRO A 469 -11.71 17.77 20.32
CA PRO A 469 -12.61 18.68 21.00
C PRO A 469 -14.04 18.57 20.44
N PRO A 470 -15.07 18.81 21.27
CA PRO A 470 -16.45 18.85 20.82
C PRO A 470 -16.68 20.02 19.84
N GLY A 471 -16.87 19.72 18.56
CA GLY A 471 -17.06 20.72 17.51
C GLY A 471 -15.85 20.93 16.59
N SER A 472 -14.76 20.17 16.81
CA SER A 472 -13.58 20.04 15.94
C SER A 472 -13.08 21.36 15.36
N PRO A 473 -12.54 22.29 16.17
CA PRO A 473 -11.77 23.40 15.63
C PRO A 473 -10.66 22.86 14.72
N ASP A 474 -10.56 23.39 13.50
CA ASP A 474 -9.60 22.95 12.48
C ASP A 474 -8.13 23.20 12.91
N ASP A 475 -7.92 23.96 13.99
CA ASP A 475 -6.60 24.30 14.54
C ASP A 475 -6.26 23.48 15.80
N PRO A 476 -5.08 22.85 15.85
CA PRO A 476 -4.71 21.98 16.96
C PRO A 476 -4.24 22.73 18.21
N ILE A 477 -3.85 24.02 18.13
CA ILE A 477 -3.53 24.84 19.29
C ILE A 477 -4.82 25.24 20.02
N LEU A 478 -5.86 25.62 19.27
CA LEU A 478 -7.19 25.85 19.82
C LEU A 478 -7.76 24.57 20.45
N SER A 479 -7.61 23.43 19.76
CA SER A 479 -8.00 22.12 20.29
C SER A 479 -7.30 21.78 21.61
N PHE A 480 -6.00 22.05 21.70
CA PHE A 480 -5.23 21.85 22.93
C PHE A 480 -5.67 22.82 24.05
N LEU A 481 -5.92 24.08 23.73
CA LEU A 481 -6.41 25.06 24.71
C LEU A 481 -7.83 24.73 25.19
N GLU A 482 -8.64 24.03 24.42
CA GLU A 482 -9.97 23.57 24.85
C GLU A 482 -9.88 22.29 25.69
N THR A 483 -9.21 21.27 25.18
CA THR A 483 -9.11 19.94 25.82
C THR A 483 -8.18 19.94 27.02
N LYS A 484 -7.17 20.82 27.04
CA LYS A 484 -6.09 20.89 28.02
C LYS A 484 -5.27 19.59 28.12
N VAL A 485 -5.32 18.74 27.10
CA VAL A 485 -4.56 17.47 27.03
C VAL A 485 -3.65 17.52 25.81
N GLY A 486 -2.35 17.29 25.99
CA GLY A 486 -1.38 17.32 24.90
C GLY A 486 -0.05 16.68 25.28
N TYR A 487 0.92 16.69 24.38
CA TYR A 487 2.31 16.30 24.66
C TYR A 487 3.24 17.47 24.35
N CYS A 488 4.56 17.27 24.45
CA CYS A 488 5.56 18.36 24.43
C CYS A 488 5.40 19.33 23.25
N GLN A 489 4.94 18.86 22.09
CA GLN A 489 4.69 19.70 20.92
C GLN A 489 3.63 20.79 21.20
N GLN A 490 2.50 20.42 21.79
CA GLN A 490 1.41 21.34 22.12
C GLN A 490 1.88 22.40 23.12
N PHE A 491 2.49 21.95 24.22
CA PHE A 491 2.99 22.84 25.27
C PHE A 491 4.03 23.83 24.73
N ALA A 492 5.03 23.34 23.99
CA ALA A 492 6.08 24.19 23.43
C ALA A 492 5.55 25.19 22.39
N SER A 493 4.65 24.74 21.52
CA SER A 493 4.05 25.60 20.48
C SER A 493 3.16 26.67 21.09
N THR A 494 2.31 26.31 22.06
CA THR A 494 1.45 27.29 22.74
C THR A 494 2.26 28.32 23.51
N MET A 495 3.30 27.90 24.25
CA MET A 495 4.18 28.85 24.94
C MET A 495 4.88 29.80 23.97
N THR A 496 5.35 29.28 22.83
CA THR A 496 5.98 30.08 21.78
C THR A 496 5.01 31.13 21.23
N LEU A 497 3.77 30.73 20.91
CA LEU A 497 2.76 31.66 20.40
C LEU A 497 2.33 32.71 21.45
N LEU A 498 2.25 32.35 22.73
CA LEU A 498 2.01 33.31 23.82
C LEU A 498 3.14 34.35 23.94
N ALA A 499 4.40 33.89 23.90
CA ALA A 499 5.57 34.78 23.92
C ALA A 499 5.59 35.74 22.72
N ARG A 500 5.30 35.22 21.51
CA ARG A 500 5.20 36.04 20.29
C ARG A 500 4.09 37.09 20.36
N ALA A 501 2.94 36.74 20.95
CA ALA A 501 1.84 37.69 21.16
C ALA A 501 2.19 38.79 22.18
N HIS A 502 3.10 38.50 23.12
CA HIS A 502 3.68 39.49 24.04
C HIS A 502 4.81 40.32 23.39
N GLY A 503 5.27 39.94 22.19
CA GLY A 503 6.33 40.63 21.46
C GLY A 503 7.73 40.11 21.73
N ILE A 504 7.86 38.97 22.41
CA ILE A 504 9.12 38.28 22.66
C ILE A 504 9.38 37.35 21.46
N PRO A 505 10.49 37.50 20.71
CA PRO A 505 10.81 36.57 19.65
C PRO A 505 11.02 35.16 20.22
N ALA A 506 10.31 34.19 19.66
CA ALA A 506 10.30 32.83 20.18
C ALA A 506 10.28 31.80 19.04
N ARG A 507 10.80 30.60 19.31
CA ARG A 507 10.81 29.47 18.37
C ARG A 507 10.65 28.14 19.12
N VAL A 508 10.13 27.12 18.44
CA VAL A 508 10.13 25.76 18.99
C VAL A 508 11.35 25.02 18.47
N VAL A 509 12.01 24.29 19.37
CA VAL A 509 13.15 23.44 19.06
C VAL A 509 12.78 22.00 19.33
N VAL A 510 13.22 21.11 18.45
CA VAL A 510 12.96 19.68 18.50
C VAL A 510 14.28 18.94 18.52
N GLY A 511 14.38 17.95 19.40
CA GLY A 511 15.61 17.21 19.60
C GLY A 511 15.44 16.08 20.61
N PHE A 512 16.46 15.85 21.42
CA PHE A 512 16.47 14.80 22.42
C PHE A 512 16.83 15.36 23.79
N LEU A 513 16.13 14.89 24.82
CA LEU A 513 16.55 15.06 26.21
C LEU A 513 17.92 14.40 26.41
N PRO A 514 18.64 14.76 27.49
CA PRO A 514 20.00 14.27 27.73
C PRO A 514 20.12 12.75 27.97
N GLY A 515 19.00 12.03 28.01
CA GLY A 515 18.94 10.59 28.21
C GLY A 515 19.26 10.17 29.64
N THR A 516 19.53 8.88 29.83
CA THR A 516 19.86 8.28 31.13
C THR A 516 21.36 8.13 31.31
N ALA A 517 21.87 8.39 32.51
CA ALA A 517 23.26 8.09 32.86
C ALA A 517 23.52 6.56 32.79
N ALA A 518 24.59 6.17 32.11
CA ALA A 518 25.05 4.80 31.97
C ALA A 518 26.42 4.54 32.65
N GLY A 519 27.12 5.61 33.04
CA GLY A 519 28.41 5.61 33.74
C GLY A 519 28.63 6.95 34.44
N THR A 520 29.87 7.23 34.85
CA THR A 520 30.23 8.51 35.50
C THR A 520 30.00 9.71 34.57
N ASP A 521 30.49 9.60 33.34
CA ASP A 521 30.41 10.66 32.31
C ASP A 521 29.60 10.21 31.08
N GLU A 522 29.11 8.96 31.08
CA GLU A 522 28.46 8.32 29.94
C GLU A 522 26.93 8.43 30.02
N ARG A 523 26.31 8.79 28.88
CA ARG A 523 24.86 8.94 28.75
C ARG A 523 24.33 8.21 27.52
N VAL A 524 23.08 7.76 27.65
CA VAL A 524 22.36 7.04 26.61
C VAL A 524 21.01 7.70 26.35
N ILE A 525 20.81 8.14 25.11
CA ILE A 525 19.56 8.68 24.59
C ILE A 525 18.84 7.60 23.80
N ARG A 526 17.54 7.44 24.04
CA ARG A 526 16.64 6.53 23.31
C ARG A 526 15.63 7.31 22.47
N ALA A 527 14.88 6.60 21.64
CA ALA A 527 13.80 7.20 20.85
C ALA A 527 12.76 7.89 21.74
N SER A 528 12.45 7.28 22.90
CA SER A 528 11.52 7.81 23.89
C SER A 528 11.95 9.13 24.51
N ASP A 529 13.22 9.52 24.37
CA ASP A 529 13.79 10.76 24.88
C ASP A 529 13.65 11.92 23.89
N ALA A 530 13.02 11.71 22.73
CA ALA A 530 12.69 12.79 21.81
C ALA A 530 11.78 13.83 22.49
N HIS A 531 12.03 15.11 22.28
CA HIS A 531 11.34 16.19 22.98
C HIS A 531 11.28 17.47 22.17
N ALA A 532 10.30 18.32 22.51
CA ALA A 532 10.14 19.65 21.95
C ALA A 532 10.07 20.68 23.07
N TRP A 533 10.79 21.80 22.93
CA TRP A 533 10.82 22.88 23.91
C TRP A 533 10.84 24.25 23.22
N PRO A 534 10.30 25.30 23.85
CA PRO A 534 10.42 26.66 23.35
C PRO A 534 11.79 27.28 23.72
N GLU A 535 12.31 28.10 22.81
CA GLU A 535 13.39 29.04 23.08
C GLU A 535 12.88 30.47 22.84
N LEU A 536 13.09 31.36 23.81
CA LEU A 536 12.71 32.77 23.76
C LEU A 536 13.98 33.62 23.74
N TYR A 537 14.01 34.66 22.91
CA TYR A 537 15.16 35.52 22.79
C TYR A 537 15.09 36.69 23.78
N PHE A 538 16.10 36.81 24.64
CA PHE A 538 16.26 37.95 25.55
C PHE A 538 17.50 38.76 25.17
N HIS A 539 17.36 40.08 25.18
CA HIS A 539 18.49 40.95 24.91
C HIS A 539 19.58 40.78 25.99
N GLY A 540 20.82 40.55 25.58
CA GLY A 540 21.95 40.40 26.49
C GLY A 540 22.15 38.98 27.05
N VAL A 541 21.17 38.08 26.89
CA VAL A 541 21.30 36.64 27.25
C VAL A 541 21.27 35.76 26.00
N GLY A 542 20.45 36.13 25.01
CA GLY A 542 20.28 35.40 23.76
C GLY A 542 19.09 34.44 23.80
N TRP A 543 19.14 33.42 22.94
CA TRP A 543 18.12 32.37 22.90
C TRP A 543 18.17 31.53 24.18
N THR A 544 17.09 31.58 24.94
CA THR A 544 16.98 30.99 26.27
C THR A 544 15.88 29.94 26.28
N ARG A 545 16.17 28.74 26.79
CA ARG A 545 15.24 27.62 26.82
C ARG A 545 14.16 27.78 27.91
N PHE A 546 12.94 27.33 27.65
CA PHE A 546 11.90 27.14 28.68
C PHE A 546 11.34 25.72 28.62
N GLU A 547 10.61 25.28 29.64
CA GLU A 547 10.04 23.93 29.73
C GLU A 547 8.58 23.96 30.23
N PRO A 548 7.61 24.26 29.33
CA PRO A 548 6.20 24.33 29.68
C PRO A 548 5.55 22.95 29.91
N THR A 549 6.22 21.85 29.56
CA THR A 549 5.65 20.50 29.70
C THR A 549 5.57 20.08 31.17
N PRO A 550 4.40 19.74 31.73
CA PRO A 550 4.27 19.35 33.13
C PRO A 550 4.80 17.92 33.42
N GLY A 551 5.14 17.65 34.68
CA GLY A 551 5.36 16.28 35.21
C GLY A 551 6.75 15.66 34.96
N ALA A 552 6.84 14.34 35.15
CA ALA A 552 8.09 13.54 35.16
C ALA A 552 8.82 13.45 33.79
N ARG A 553 8.21 13.96 32.72
CA ARG A 553 8.78 14.05 31.36
C ARG A 553 9.42 15.41 31.08
N ALA A 554 9.26 16.40 31.96
CA ALA A 554 10.02 17.64 31.88
C ALA A 554 11.51 17.30 32.05
N ALA A 555 12.38 17.85 31.20
CA ALA A 555 13.79 17.93 31.56
C ALA A 555 13.96 18.71 32.88
N SER A 556 15.18 18.84 33.37
CA SER A 556 15.49 19.90 34.36
C SER A 556 14.87 21.22 33.89
N VAL A 557 13.97 21.77 34.71
CA VAL A 557 13.36 23.08 34.46
C VAL A 557 14.40 24.13 34.84
N PRO A 558 14.80 25.04 33.94
CA PRO A 558 15.81 26.05 34.27
C PRO A 558 15.36 26.95 35.43
N SER A 559 16.26 27.26 36.36
CA SER A 559 15.96 27.98 37.61
C SER A 559 15.36 29.36 37.36
N TYR A 560 15.85 30.11 36.37
CA TYR A 560 15.34 31.42 35.97
C TYR A 560 13.89 31.39 35.46
N SER A 561 13.38 30.22 35.03
CA SER A 561 12.05 30.08 34.44
C SER A 561 10.93 29.84 35.47
N ILE A 562 11.30 29.74 36.75
CA ILE A 562 10.36 29.58 37.87
C ILE A 562 10.42 30.85 38.71
N ALA A 563 9.26 31.45 38.98
CA ALA A 563 9.17 32.55 39.95
C ALA A 563 9.43 31.97 41.35
N LEU A 564 10.64 32.17 41.89
CA LEU A 564 10.94 31.82 43.28
C LEU A 564 10.15 32.77 44.18
N GLU A 565 9.14 32.26 44.88
CA GLU A 565 8.49 32.98 45.97
C GLU A 565 9.55 33.35 47.01
N ARG A 566 9.81 34.65 47.13
CA ARG A 566 10.78 35.23 48.06
C ARG A 566 10.20 35.15 49.47
N GLU A 567 10.40 34.04 50.16
CA GLU A 567 10.06 33.93 51.58
C GLU A 567 11.34 34.01 52.42
N GLY A 568 11.55 35.17 53.04
CA GLY A 568 12.56 35.31 54.07
C GLY A 568 12.15 34.52 55.31
N ALA A 569 12.88 33.46 55.63
CA ALA A 569 13.32 33.11 56.98
C ALA A 569 14.10 31.80 56.93
N ALA A 570 15.36 31.87 57.35
CA ALA A 570 16.17 30.72 57.65
C ALA A 570 15.44 29.76 58.62
N THR A 571 15.33 28.50 58.23
CA THR A 571 15.48 27.36 59.15
C THR A 571 15.76 26.09 58.35
N SER A 572 17.00 25.59 58.44
CA SER A 572 17.21 24.13 58.49
C SER A 572 16.43 23.58 59.69
N PRO A 573 15.91 22.33 59.67
CA PRO A 573 16.77 21.17 59.45
C PRO A 573 16.13 19.90 58.80
N GLU A 574 17.02 18.95 58.55
CA GLU A 574 16.85 17.50 58.74
C GLU A 574 16.17 16.64 57.66
N SER A 575 17.02 15.85 57.01
CA SER A 575 16.70 14.58 56.39
C SER A 575 15.89 13.69 57.33
N THR A 576 14.67 13.34 56.95
CA THR A 576 14.00 12.13 57.45
C THR A 576 13.74 11.21 56.28
N THR A 577 14.58 10.17 56.19
CA THR A 577 14.30 8.95 55.44
C THR A 577 13.09 8.28 56.08
N THR A 578 11.95 8.27 55.37
CA THR A 578 10.87 7.31 55.64
C THR A 578 10.83 6.31 54.51
N SER A 579 11.47 5.17 54.75
CA SER A 579 11.16 3.93 54.06
C SER A 579 9.77 3.48 54.50
N GLU A 580 8.79 3.46 53.59
CA GLU A 580 7.63 2.60 53.74
C GLU A 580 7.66 1.49 52.69
N THR A 581 7.94 0.30 53.22
CA THR A 581 7.79 -1.00 52.59
C THR A 581 6.30 -1.27 52.44
N THR A 582 5.79 -1.31 51.21
CA THR A 582 4.47 -1.90 50.94
C THR A 582 4.65 -3.30 50.40
N THR A 583 4.38 -4.23 51.31
CA THR A 583 4.30 -5.68 51.16
C THR A 583 3.48 -6.12 49.94
N THR A 584 4.08 -6.97 49.13
CA THR A 584 3.41 -7.81 48.13
C THR A 584 2.32 -8.65 48.80
N THR A 585 1.06 -8.45 48.40
CA THR A 585 -0.04 -9.40 48.66
C THR A 585 -0.62 -9.87 47.33
N THR A 586 -0.45 -11.15 47.06
CA THR A 586 -1.12 -11.91 46.02
C THR A 586 -2.58 -12.16 46.42
N GLN A 587 -3.55 -11.67 45.64
CA GLN A 587 -4.94 -12.14 45.54
C GLN A 587 -5.43 -11.81 44.12
N ALA A 588 -5.55 -12.80 43.23
CA ALA A 588 -6.72 -13.67 43.03
C ALA A 588 -7.95 -12.92 42.49
N SER A 589 -8.26 -13.19 41.22
CA SER A 589 -9.39 -12.76 40.40
C SER A 589 -10.75 -12.80 41.13
N PRO A 590 -11.65 -11.82 40.89
CA PRO A 590 -13.08 -12.04 41.00
C PRO A 590 -13.66 -12.29 39.60
N GLN A 591 -14.11 -13.52 39.42
CA GLN A 591 -15.10 -13.94 38.44
C GLN A 591 -16.43 -13.26 38.79
N LEU A 592 -17.10 -12.62 37.82
CA LEU A 592 -18.48 -12.19 37.95
C LEU A 592 -19.29 -12.87 36.84
N ASP A 593 -20.17 -13.76 37.28
CA ASP A 593 -21.13 -14.46 36.45
C ASP A 593 -22.25 -13.52 35.97
N ASP A 594 -22.68 -13.84 34.76
CA ASP A 594 -23.79 -13.35 33.94
C ASP A 594 -25.15 -13.31 34.68
N PRO A 595 -26.01 -12.33 34.35
CA PRO A 595 -27.38 -12.67 34.03
C PRO A 595 -27.83 -12.10 32.68
N THR A 596 -28.30 -13.04 31.86
CA THR A 596 -28.87 -12.93 30.52
C THR A 596 -30.22 -12.18 30.46
N ALA A 597 -30.40 -11.40 29.38
CA ALA A 597 -31.64 -10.98 28.68
C ALA A 597 -32.68 -10.12 29.45
N THR A 598 -33.33 -9.07 28.91
CA THR A 598 -33.84 -8.74 27.56
C THR A 598 -34.16 -7.22 27.64
N ASP A 599 -33.82 -6.32 26.71
CA ASP A 599 -34.58 -6.01 25.49
C ASP A 599 -33.80 -5.00 24.63
N GLN A 600 -33.74 -5.26 23.33
CA GLN A 600 -33.19 -4.38 22.30
C GLN A 600 -34.12 -3.18 22.01
N PRO A 601 -33.56 -2.14 21.38
CA PRO A 601 -34.16 -1.63 20.16
C PRO A 601 -33.16 -1.65 18.99
N GLY A 602 -33.52 -2.42 17.95
CA GLY A 602 -33.24 -2.08 16.56
C GLY A 602 -31.91 -2.52 15.98
N GLY A 603 -31.67 -3.84 15.92
CA GLY A 603 -30.60 -4.40 15.10
C GLY A 603 -30.78 -4.14 13.60
N GLU A 604 -29.80 -3.48 13.00
CA GLU A 604 -29.33 -3.84 11.65
C GLU A 604 -27.95 -4.47 11.81
N ALA A 605 -27.98 -5.76 12.14
CA ALA A 605 -26.80 -6.59 12.22
C ALA A 605 -26.05 -6.61 10.87
N GLU A 606 -24.73 -6.66 11.00
CA GLU A 606 -23.74 -7.10 10.02
C GLU A 606 -24.26 -8.23 9.10
N THR A 607 -24.84 -7.87 7.94
CA THR A 607 -25.34 -8.85 6.96
C THR A 607 -24.55 -8.80 5.65
N PHE A 608 -23.26 -8.45 5.69
CA PHE A 608 -22.57 -8.03 4.48
C PHE A 608 -21.11 -8.47 4.30
N HIS A 609 -20.87 -9.78 4.20
CA HIS A 609 -19.71 -10.32 3.45
C HIS A 609 -20.12 -11.48 2.54
N TRP A 610 -20.80 -12.52 3.03
CA TRP A 610 -21.14 -13.73 2.25
C TRP A 610 -22.09 -13.51 1.06
N ARG A 611 -23.02 -12.53 1.11
CA ARG A 611 -23.92 -12.22 -0.02
C ARG A 611 -23.18 -11.74 -1.27
N ARG A 612 -22.06 -11.03 -1.09
CA ARG A 612 -21.19 -10.59 -2.20
C ARG A 612 -20.44 -11.77 -2.82
N TRP A 613 -19.96 -12.70 -2.00
CA TRP A 613 -19.35 -13.96 -2.45
C TRP A 613 -20.36 -14.85 -3.20
N LEU A 614 -21.59 -14.94 -2.71
CA LEU A 614 -22.66 -15.65 -3.40
C LEU A 614 -23.06 -14.99 -4.72
N LEU A 615 -23.12 -13.66 -4.79
CA LEU A 615 -23.43 -12.98 -6.04
C LEU A 615 -22.37 -13.27 -7.11
N GLY A 616 -21.08 -13.21 -6.75
CA GLY A 616 -19.97 -13.56 -7.65
C GLY A 616 -20.03 -15.01 -8.12
N LEU A 617 -20.24 -15.95 -7.18
CA LEU A 617 -20.41 -17.37 -7.52
C LEU A 617 -21.64 -17.61 -8.40
N LEU A 618 -22.77 -16.96 -8.09
CA LEU A 618 -24.03 -17.13 -8.81
C LEU A 618 -23.94 -16.55 -10.23
N LEU A 619 -23.20 -15.47 -10.45
CA LEU A 619 -22.91 -14.95 -11.78
C LEU A 619 -22.02 -15.89 -12.60
N VAL A 620 -20.99 -16.48 -11.98
CA VAL A 620 -20.13 -17.48 -12.64
C VAL A 620 -20.92 -18.74 -12.99
N VAL A 621 -21.74 -19.24 -12.06
CA VAL A 621 -22.61 -20.41 -12.26
C VAL A 621 -23.68 -20.11 -13.32
N ALA A 622 -24.29 -18.91 -13.30
CA ALA A 622 -25.23 -18.49 -14.32
C ALA A 622 -24.58 -18.45 -15.70
N ALA A 623 -23.40 -17.83 -15.83
CA ALA A 623 -22.65 -17.77 -17.08
C ALA A 623 -22.27 -19.17 -17.61
N LEU A 624 -21.89 -20.10 -16.73
CA LEU A 624 -21.63 -21.51 -17.06
C LEU A 624 -22.90 -22.26 -17.49
N GLY A 625 -24.06 -21.95 -16.91
CA GLY A 625 -25.35 -22.58 -17.22
C GLY A 625 -26.03 -22.05 -18.49
N LEU A 626 -25.71 -20.83 -18.93
CA LEU A 626 -26.32 -20.18 -20.10
C LEU A 626 -25.98 -20.86 -21.44
N MET A 627 -24.78 -21.45 -21.56
CA MET A 627 -24.30 -22.12 -22.78
C MET A 627 -24.98 -23.48 -23.09
N PRO A 628 -25.14 -24.42 -22.14
CA PRO A 628 -25.87 -25.66 -22.41
C PRO A 628 -27.35 -25.42 -22.69
N VAL A 629 -27.97 -24.44 -22.03
CA VAL A 629 -29.38 -24.09 -22.25
C VAL A 629 -29.59 -23.47 -23.64
N SER A 630 -28.71 -22.58 -24.08
CA SER A 630 -28.79 -21.99 -25.42
C SER A 630 -28.56 -23.03 -26.51
N ALA A 631 -27.64 -23.98 -26.32
CA ALA A 631 -27.45 -25.11 -27.23
C ALA A 631 -28.70 -25.99 -27.32
N TRP A 632 -29.31 -26.30 -26.18
CA TRP A 632 -30.55 -27.08 -26.16
C TRP A 632 -31.69 -26.37 -26.90
N LEU A 633 -31.86 -25.06 -26.67
CA LEU A 633 -32.87 -24.25 -27.36
C LEU A 633 -32.63 -24.14 -28.86
N ALA A 634 -31.37 -23.94 -29.29
CA ALA A 634 -31.00 -23.88 -30.71
C ALA A 634 -31.30 -25.20 -31.41
N ARG A 635 -30.84 -26.32 -30.83
CA ARG A 635 -31.11 -27.66 -31.36
C ARG A 635 -32.61 -27.99 -31.36
N ARG A 636 -33.38 -27.51 -30.38
CA ARG A 636 -34.85 -27.68 -30.37
C ARG A 636 -35.50 -26.88 -31.50
N ARG A 637 -34.99 -25.68 -31.77
CA ARG A 637 -35.50 -24.79 -32.82
C ARG A 637 -35.19 -25.32 -34.21
N ASP A 638 -33.96 -25.72 -34.49
CA ASP A 638 -33.54 -26.21 -35.82
C ASP A 638 -34.38 -27.43 -36.24
N ARG A 639 -34.72 -28.28 -35.25
CA ARG A 639 -35.68 -29.38 -35.41
C ARG A 639 -37.11 -28.91 -35.66
N ALA A 640 -37.59 -27.90 -34.96
CA ALA A 640 -38.94 -27.37 -35.13
C ALA A 640 -39.13 -26.66 -36.47
N THR A 641 -38.04 -26.14 -37.07
CA THR A 641 -38.05 -25.48 -38.38
C THR A 641 -37.90 -26.45 -39.56
N ALA A 642 -37.53 -27.71 -39.32
CA ALA A 642 -37.40 -28.74 -40.35
C ALA A 642 -38.77 -29.33 -40.71
N GLY A 643 -39.43 -28.75 -41.73
CA GLY A 643 -40.75 -29.20 -42.20
C GLY A 643 -40.76 -30.58 -42.87
N ASP A 644 -39.71 -30.89 -43.65
CA ASP A 644 -39.66 -32.08 -44.51
C ASP A 644 -38.75 -33.19 -43.94
N ALA A 645 -39.01 -34.45 -44.34
CA ALA A 645 -38.25 -35.61 -43.86
C ALA A 645 -36.73 -35.53 -44.16
N PRO A 646 -36.26 -35.13 -45.35
CA PRO A 646 -34.83 -35.00 -45.62
C PRO A 646 -34.14 -33.94 -44.76
N THR A 647 -34.78 -32.79 -44.55
CA THR A 647 -34.25 -31.69 -43.73
C THR A 647 -34.10 -32.10 -42.25
N ARG A 648 -34.99 -32.97 -41.75
CA ARG A 648 -34.85 -33.52 -40.39
C ARG A 648 -33.64 -34.45 -40.27
N ILE A 649 -33.42 -35.32 -41.26
CA ILE A 649 -32.24 -36.22 -41.27
C ILE A 649 -30.95 -35.41 -41.35
N GLU A 650 -30.93 -34.35 -42.17
CA GLU A 650 -29.78 -33.45 -42.27
C GLU A 650 -29.49 -32.76 -40.93
N ALA A 651 -30.53 -32.27 -40.23
CA ALA A 651 -30.37 -31.66 -38.91
C ALA A 651 -29.87 -32.64 -37.83
N GLU A 652 -30.29 -33.91 -37.84
CA GLU A 652 -29.77 -34.92 -36.90
C GLU A 652 -28.34 -35.37 -37.26
N TRP A 653 -27.97 -35.33 -38.55
CA TRP A 653 -26.58 -35.56 -38.99
C TRP A 653 -25.64 -34.43 -38.58
N GLU A 654 -26.05 -33.18 -38.76
CA GLU A 654 -25.30 -32.02 -38.27
C GLU A 654 -25.17 -32.06 -36.74
N ASP A 655 -26.24 -32.39 -36.01
CA ASP A 655 -26.19 -32.55 -34.53
C ASP A 655 -25.24 -33.67 -34.10
N LEU A 656 -25.17 -34.80 -34.83
CA LEU A 656 -24.18 -35.86 -34.60
C LEU A 656 -22.75 -35.31 -34.74
N LEU A 657 -22.46 -34.68 -35.88
CA LEU A 657 -21.12 -34.16 -36.17
C LEU A 657 -20.69 -33.09 -35.18
N GLU A 658 -21.57 -32.17 -34.82
CA GLU A 658 -21.30 -31.14 -33.82
C GLU A 658 -21.00 -31.72 -32.43
N ARG A 659 -21.78 -32.71 -32.00
CA ARG A 659 -21.57 -33.37 -30.69
C ARG A 659 -20.29 -34.19 -30.64
N LEU A 660 -19.92 -34.84 -31.74
CA LEU A 660 -18.63 -35.53 -31.86
C LEU A 660 -17.47 -34.51 -31.82
N ASP A 661 -17.63 -33.38 -32.50
CA ASP A 661 -16.62 -32.32 -32.52
C ASP A 661 -16.47 -31.64 -31.14
N ASP A 662 -17.56 -31.49 -30.38
CA ASP A 662 -17.53 -31.06 -28.98
C ASP A 662 -16.71 -32.01 -28.09
N LEU A 663 -16.76 -33.33 -28.38
CA LEU A 663 -15.97 -34.37 -27.74
C LEU A 663 -14.53 -34.47 -28.27
N GLY A 664 -14.16 -33.64 -29.26
CA GLY A 664 -12.83 -33.58 -29.87
C GLY A 664 -12.64 -34.50 -31.06
N LEU A 665 -13.71 -35.11 -31.57
CA LEU A 665 -13.72 -35.91 -32.78
C LEU A 665 -14.28 -35.08 -33.95
N ARG A 666 -13.40 -34.40 -34.67
CA ARG A 666 -13.76 -33.61 -35.84
C ARG A 666 -13.43 -34.34 -37.14
N PRO A 667 -14.42 -34.79 -37.92
CA PRO A 667 -14.17 -35.29 -39.27
C PRO A 667 -13.54 -34.21 -40.17
N PRO A 668 -12.77 -34.59 -41.19
CA PRO A 668 -12.17 -33.64 -42.14
C PRO A 668 -13.21 -32.73 -42.79
N VAL A 669 -12.89 -31.43 -42.90
CA VAL A 669 -13.77 -30.44 -43.53
C VAL A 669 -13.97 -30.81 -45.00
N GLY A 670 -15.23 -30.87 -45.45
CA GLY A 670 -15.58 -31.27 -46.82
C GLY A 670 -15.63 -32.80 -47.06
N ALA A 671 -15.56 -33.62 -46.01
CA ALA A 671 -15.75 -35.07 -46.15
C ALA A 671 -17.17 -35.44 -46.61
N THR A 672 -17.29 -36.46 -47.45
CA THR A 672 -18.59 -37.09 -47.77
C THR A 672 -19.15 -37.83 -46.55
N PRO A 673 -20.47 -38.08 -46.46
CA PRO A 673 -21.07 -38.82 -45.35
C PRO A 673 -20.36 -40.15 -45.05
N ARG A 674 -20.04 -40.95 -46.08
CA ARG A 674 -19.22 -42.16 -45.96
C ARG A 674 -17.84 -41.92 -45.35
N ARG A 675 -17.09 -40.94 -45.86
CA ARG A 675 -15.75 -40.64 -45.32
C ARG A 675 -15.80 -40.15 -43.88
N ALA A 676 -16.84 -39.39 -43.51
CA ALA A 676 -17.06 -38.96 -42.14
C ALA A 676 -17.40 -40.16 -41.24
N GLY A 677 -18.28 -41.07 -41.69
CA GLY A 677 -18.61 -42.32 -41.00
C GLY A 677 -17.38 -43.20 -40.76
N ASP A 678 -16.59 -43.49 -41.81
CA ASP A 678 -15.35 -44.27 -41.73
C ASP A 678 -14.32 -43.64 -40.78
N TRP A 679 -14.28 -42.30 -40.74
CA TRP A 679 -13.38 -41.58 -39.85
C TRP A 679 -13.83 -41.70 -38.40
N VAL A 680 -15.13 -41.54 -38.12
CA VAL A 680 -15.72 -41.69 -36.79
C VAL A 680 -15.59 -43.13 -36.29
N SER A 681 -15.85 -44.13 -37.14
CA SER A 681 -15.68 -45.55 -36.80
C SER A 681 -14.25 -45.86 -36.35
N ARG A 682 -13.24 -45.35 -37.08
CA ARG A 682 -11.81 -45.59 -36.76
C ARG A 682 -11.29 -44.85 -35.52
N HIS A 683 -11.74 -43.62 -35.29
CA HIS A 683 -11.21 -42.77 -34.20
C HIS A 683 -12.12 -42.73 -32.97
N GLY A 684 -13.35 -43.21 -33.11
CA GLY A 684 -14.41 -43.20 -32.11
C GLY A 684 -14.42 -44.41 -31.18
N TYR A 685 -13.64 -45.47 -31.49
CA TYR A 685 -13.54 -46.72 -30.72
C TYR A 685 -14.91 -47.38 -30.43
N LEU A 686 -15.83 -47.30 -31.40
CA LEU A 686 -17.18 -47.84 -31.29
C LEU A 686 -17.19 -49.39 -31.23
N ASP A 687 -18.03 -49.92 -30.35
CA ASP A 687 -18.39 -51.34 -30.29
C ASP A 687 -19.20 -51.74 -31.53
N GLU A 688 -19.30 -53.04 -31.80
CA GLU A 688 -19.97 -53.55 -33.01
C GLU A 688 -21.40 -53.01 -33.22
N PRO A 689 -22.26 -52.95 -32.18
CA PRO A 689 -23.62 -52.42 -32.34
C PRO A 689 -23.67 -50.93 -32.71
N ALA A 690 -22.75 -50.11 -32.18
CA ALA A 690 -22.72 -48.69 -32.52
C ALA A 690 -22.06 -48.41 -33.87
N ARG A 691 -21.18 -49.29 -34.35
CA ARG A 691 -20.71 -49.24 -35.75
C ARG A 691 -21.85 -49.54 -36.72
N GLU A 692 -22.67 -50.55 -36.46
CA GLU A 692 -23.85 -50.82 -37.28
C GLU A 692 -24.86 -49.66 -37.28
N GLN A 693 -25.09 -49.03 -36.11
CA GLN A 693 -25.93 -47.82 -36.01
C GLN A 693 -25.34 -46.66 -36.81
N LEU A 694 -24.02 -46.43 -36.74
CA LEU A 694 -23.36 -45.37 -37.51
C LEU A 694 -23.47 -45.60 -39.01
N ASP A 695 -23.32 -46.84 -39.48
CA ASP A 695 -23.49 -47.20 -40.89
C ASP A 695 -24.94 -46.96 -41.35
N HIS A 696 -25.93 -47.31 -40.52
CA HIS A 696 -27.34 -47.05 -40.81
C HIS A 696 -27.65 -45.55 -40.89
N VAL A 697 -27.10 -44.74 -39.97
CA VAL A 697 -27.19 -43.28 -40.01
C VAL A 697 -26.60 -42.72 -41.31
N VAL A 698 -25.39 -43.14 -41.69
CA VAL A 698 -24.70 -42.68 -42.91
C VAL A 698 -25.51 -43.02 -44.16
N VAL A 699 -26.01 -44.26 -44.28
CA VAL A 699 -26.85 -44.69 -45.40
C VAL A 699 -28.15 -43.89 -45.46
N THR A 700 -28.75 -43.57 -44.32
CA THR A 700 -29.99 -42.78 -44.25
C THR A 700 -29.77 -41.33 -44.68
N VAL A 701 -28.63 -40.73 -44.30
CA VAL A 701 -28.22 -39.39 -44.77
C VAL A 701 -27.96 -39.38 -46.28
N GLU A 702 -27.32 -40.42 -46.81
CA GLU A 702 -27.12 -40.54 -48.26
C GLU A 702 -28.44 -40.69 -49.02
N ARG A 703 -29.40 -41.46 -48.49
CA ARG A 703 -30.75 -41.56 -49.05
C ARG A 703 -31.49 -40.22 -48.97
N ALA A 704 -31.31 -39.45 -47.90
CA ALA A 704 -31.91 -38.12 -47.78
C ALA A 704 -31.33 -37.12 -48.81
N ARG A 705 -30.02 -37.18 -49.09
CA ARG A 705 -29.34 -36.25 -50.01
C ARG A 705 -29.43 -36.65 -51.48
N TYR A 706 -29.45 -37.94 -51.79
CA TYR A 706 -29.32 -38.47 -53.16
C TYR A 706 -30.46 -39.41 -53.58
N GLY A 707 -31.40 -39.71 -52.69
CA GLY A 707 -32.55 -40.58 -52.95
C GLY A 707 -33.71 -39.86 -53.66
N ARG A 708 -34.81 -40.60 -53.91
CA ARG A 708 -36.00 -40.02 -54.55
C ARG A 708 -36.80 -39.16 -53.56
N PRO A 709 -37.43 -38.05 -54.00
CA PRO A 709 -38.14 -37.13 -53.11
C PRO A 709 -39.33 -37.73 -52.33
N ASP A 710 -39.90 -38.82 -52.81
CA ASP A 710 -41.07 -39.53 -52.26
C ASP A 710 -40.71 -40.71 -51.35
N GLN A 711 -39.41 -40.94 -51.10
CA GLN A 711 -38.95 -42.06 -50.29
C GLN A 711 -39.20 -41.82 -48.79
N GLN A 712 -39.80 -42.82 -48.13
CA GLN A 712 -39.96 -42.78 -46.68
C GLN A 712 -38.60 -42.98 -45.98
N LEU A 713 -38.20 -42.01 -45.16
CA LEU A 713 -36.94 -42.02 -44.41
C LEU A 713 -37.21 -42.39 -42.93
N PRO A 714 -36.44 -43.33 -42.35
CA PRO A 714 -36.57 -43.71 -40.94
C PRO A 714 -36.05 -42.61 -40.01
N ASP A 715 -36.56 -42.55 -38.77
CA ASP A 715 -36.04 -41.63 -37.73
C ASP A 715 -34.75 -42.19 -37.12
N ILE A 716 -33.66 -41.43 -37.24
CA ILE A 716 -32.31 -41.81 -36.80
C ILE A 716 -31.91 -41.19 -35.45
N ARG A 717 -32.80 -40.45 -34.79
CA ARG A 717 -32.45 -39.71 -33.56
C ARG A 717 -31.92 -40.60 -32.44
N ALA A 718 -32.58 -41.73 -32.22
CA ALA A 718 -32.20 -42.67 -31.17
C ALA A 718 -30.76 -43.18 -31.40
N GLU A 719 -30.45 -43.52 -32.65
CA GLU A 719 -29.12 -43.98 -33.08
C GLU A 719 -28.06 -42.90 -32.90
N VAL A 720 -28.32 -41.66 -33.34
CA VAL A 720 -27.42 -40.51 -33.11
C VAL A 720 -27.14 -40.31 -31.62
N SER A 721 -28.15 -40.40 -30.77
CA SER A 721 -27.99 -40.24 -29.32
C SER A 721 -27.18 -41.37 -28.67
N SER A 722 -27.36 -42.60 -29.17
CA SER A 722 -26.64 -43.80 -28.74
C SER A 722 -25.15 -43.68 -29.08
N ILE A 723 -24.83 -43.38 -30.35
CA ILE A 723 -23.45 -43.21 -30.84
C ILE A 723 -22.71 -42.12 -30.05
N VAL A 724 -23.33 -40.95 -29.85
CA VAL A 724 -22.72 -39.88 -29.05
C VAL A 724 -22.52 -40.31 -27.59
N GLY A 725 -23.48 -41.06 -27.03
CA GLY A 725 -23.41 -41.58 -25.67
C GLY A 725 -22.21 -42.51 -25.47
N GLU A 726 -21.99 -43.43 -26.41
CA GLU A 726 -20.87 -44.39 -26.37
C GLU A 726 -19.52 -43.69 -26.54
N VAL A 727 -19.39 -42.85 -27.57
CA VAL A 727 -18.18 -42.04 -27.78
C VAL A 727 -17.88 -41.20 -26.54
N ARG A 728 -18.90 -40.65 -25.87
CA ARG A 728 -18.71 -39.85 -24.65
C ARG A 728 -18.16 -40.68 -23.49
N GLN A 729 -18.56 -41.95 -23.34
CA GLN A 729 -18.09 -42.81 -22.25
C GLN A 729 -16.60 -43.13 -22.37
N GLN A 730 -16.10 -43.25 -23.60
CA GLN A 730 -14.71 -43.58 -23.90
C GLN A 730 -13.76 -42.37 -23.88
N ARG A 731 -14.28 -41.15 -23.67
CA ARG A 731 -13.48 -39.92 -23.64
C ARG A 731 -13.07 -39.55 -22.22
N MET A 732 -11.87 -38.97 -22.11
CA MET A 732 -11.33 -38.38 -20.88
C MET A 732 -12.33 -37.44 -20.20
N ALA A 733 -12.33 -37.42 -18.86
CA ALA A 733 -13.24 -36.62 -18.05
C ALA A 733 -13.27 -35.13 -18.45
N GLY A 734 -12.12 -34.55 -18.82
CA GLY A 734 -12.03 -33.16 -19.27
C GLY A 734 -12.76 -32.88 -20.59
N SER A 735 -12.73 -33.80 -21.56
CA SER A 735 -13.46 -33.65 -22.83
C SER A 735 -14.97 -33.73 -22.62
N ARG A 736 -15.42 -34.64 -21.74
CA ARG A 736 -16.82 -34.77 -21.34
C ARG A 736 -17.34 -33.50 -20.63
N LEU A 737 -16.54 -32.95 -19.73
CA LEU A 737 -16.91 -31.74 -18.98
C LEU A 737 -17.02 -30.55 -19.92
N LYS A 738 -16.10 -30.38 -20.88
CA LYS A 738 -16.22 -29.28 -21.84
C LYS A 738 -17.41 -29.45 -22.77
N ALA A 739 -17.65 -30.65 -23.30
CA ALA A 739 -18.81 -30.88 -24.16
C ALA A 739 -20.14 -30.57 -23.44
N ALA A 740 -20.18 -30.77 -22.11
CA ALA A 740 -21.34 -30.44 -21.28
C ALA A 740 -21.47 -28.94 -20.97
N LEU A 741 -20.38 -28.27 -20.57
CA LEU A 741 -20.40 -26.87 -20.14
C LEU A 741 -20.34 -25.87 -21.31
N TRP A 742 -19.74 -26.26 -22.43
CA TRP A 742 -19.47 -25.34 -23.55
C TRP A 742 -19.74 -25.99 -24.93
N PRO A 743 -20.98 -26.43 -25.20
CA PRO A 743 -21.37 -26.98 -26.51
C PRO A 743 -21.34 -25.91 -27.60
N ARG A 744 -20.84 -26.25 -28.79
CA ARG A 744 -20.71 -25.30 -29.91
C ARG A 744 -22.03 -24.71 -30.39
N ALA A 745 -23.08 -25.53 -30.47
CA ALA A 745 -24.42 -25.07 -30.81
C ALA A 745 -24.88 -23.91 -29.90
N GLY A 746 -24.47 -23.90 -28.63
CA GLY A 746 -24.79 -22.82 -27.69
C GLY A 746 -24.00 -21.54 -27.96
N VAL A 747 -22.74 -21.68 -28.36
CA VAL A 747 -21.88 -20.58 -28.78
C VAL A 747 -22.42 -19.95 -30.07
N ASP A 748 -22.76 -20.76 -31.06
CA ASP A 748 -23.26 -20.28 -32.36
C ASP A 748 -24.64 -19.64 -32.24
N ALA A 749 -25.51 -20.18 -31.37
CA ALA A 749 -26.79 -19.57 -31.03
C ALA A 749 -26.62 -18.15 -30.46
N TRP A 750 -25.65 -17.97 -29.55
CA TRP A 750 -25.32 -16.67 -28.97
C TRP A 750 -24.69 -15.70 -29.97
N LEU A 751 -23.82 -16.18 -30.85
CA LEU A 751 -23.22 -15.36 -31.90
C LEU A 751 -24.24 -14.89 -32.95
N SER A 752 -25.33 -15.63 -33.15
CA SER A 752 -26.40 -15.28 -34.11
C SER A 752 -27.46 -14.31 -33.55
N LEU A 753 -27.53 -14.13 -32.23
CA LEU A 753 -28.50 -13.24 -31.56
C LEU A 753 -28.48 -11.77 -32.03
N PRO A 754 -27.31 -11.10 -32.19
CA PRO A 754 -27.26 -9.72 -32.66
C PRO A 754 -27.78 -9.56 -34.09
N GLN A 755 -27.45 -10.50 -35.00
CA GLN A 755 -27.96 -10.49 -36.37
C GLN A 755 -29.47 -10.70 -36.39
N ARG A 756 -29.99 -11.60 -35.55
CA ARG A 756 -31.43 -11.84 -35.41
C ARG A 756 -32.18 -10.63 -34.86
N LEU A 757 -31.58 -9.89 -33.91
CA LEU A 757 -32.18 -8.65 -33.40
C LEU A 757 -32.23 -7.57 -34.48
N VAL A 758 -31.19 -7.44 -35.30
CA VAL A 758 -31.17 -6.52 -36.45
C VAL A 758 -32.21 -6.93 -37.52
N ASP A 759 -32.37 -8.22 -37.80
CA ASP A 759 -33.35 -8.72 -38.75
C ASP A 759 -34.80 -8.56 -38.27
N VAL A 760 -35.05 -8.67 -36.96
CA VAL A 760 -36.36 -8.41 -36.35
C VAL A 760 -36.71 -6.92 -36.41
N VAL A 761 -35.71 -6.03 -36.22
CA VAL A 761 -35.88 -4.58 -36.36
C VAL A 761 -36.06 -4.16 -37.82
N ARG A 762 -35.49 -4.88 -38.80
CA ARG A 762 -35.71 -4.65 -40.24
C ARG A 762 -37.02 -5.21 -40.80
N ARG A 763 -37.66 -6.16 -40.10
CA ARG A 763 -38.94 -6.78 -40.51
C ARG A 763 -40.17 -6.12 -39.86
N ARG A 764 -39.97 -5.14 -38.99
CA ARG A 764 -40.99 -4.20 -38.52
C ARG A 764 -40.79 -2.88 -39.25
#